data_AF-L8H597-F1
#
_entry.id   AF-L8H597-F1
#
_cell.length_a   1.000
_cell.length_b   1.000
_cell.length_c   1.000
_cell.angle_alpha   90.00
_cell.angle_beta   90.00
_cell.angle_gamma   90.00
#
_symmetry.space_group_name_H-M   'P 1'
#
loop_
_entity.id
_entity.type
_entity.pdbx_description
1 polymer ?
#
loop_
_entity_poly.entity_id
_entity_poly.type
_entity_poly.pdbx_seq_one_letter_code
_entity_poly.pdbx_strand_id
1 'polypeptide(L)'
;MEELNQALALIERASHEIQQGNPSPEAQKVLLSFQEKSNPYELCKYILENSKVPTAQFQSVSTIRRAVLREWSALSPQQRDSIRDFLLQFLVNSHAALQNFVKSQLLQCVAVLIKREWVDIEFPSPTSQPNLQFKEATFQKILTLLGGEMHMKRQGVGLLLALVNEFSSKQTNSETKLPVTYHLKCNRSFADKELKQVLTWTMAFIHQFITNPASLQNDGAFLGSCLTLAAQVLSWDFEDAQASSDGLLFTRTPPTGGDSTNAPLKPPPHYRDIFVTSHDILLCFFKLLAMVEQNEDLSHLTRVALSQLASLSGNVFPDKAHQLQYLKTFLELLMPHMRKYTTILSSAGAPSSLSPSFGDQMIGLSNILVRLVSNFRIEMFYQLPPVPAALGNECPLLFLSALASDVTFDAFLAEFCAFTCGCLQSLKSVEEVEFSWNLDCFNYLTDAWLVFVGDVEEELGGGTTGEGNQAKWTAVKATLQKYTRNVFQLYVEARIAIAHSELEQDLVENEETCDDKKEFEEQLEAVGRLGRLDCAHSLHLVTSMLGDRLAKWQGQPATGTGLDVILEELHWLVLITGHVLANEPKDELAHIPSAINALSDESDAVILATNAVMAVLQFQNSCLTNETLDGFDDIVSPLLAETLLWFVSRWSATYLTIHRQKTPASERLAAAYGSTGGMIPNMIQFFFSSISSILMHWSGAEPNLAVQACELLLSLSKLPFRMVLLQLDVYRNFCEAYVKQISLALTSLSARLHRLLVEALVRMGSGTGGAENPEALQQYFQQIVSPIQADFVKVFDRADFASIAQNAQVVSHVERLISSLRGVVRAGKGGGVVSRATLHVALPCLEKIASLLRIYSHRVDMREDISAFFCDLLLYQINSIKERSEVDALLNGLYHYFQALAELSKEKSATAGGKKEEEKQRDASGPRRDPQVQEKSGQLALFALTTCILPLITPELMLYAKVRDGYYSVLCGLFEEAPRSLLSLQAPTYSMLLASLKYALLSTDTDVARRGLETLCS
;
A
#
# COMPACT_ATOMS: atom_id res chain seq x y z
N MET A 1 -45.02 -32.11 26.82
CA MET A 1 -45.66 -30.79 26.65
C MET A 1 -45.30 -29.83 27.77
N GLU A 2 -45.53 -30.19 29.04
CA GLU A 2 -45.22 -29.30 30.17
C GLU A 2 -43.72 -28.97 30.30
N GLU A 3 -42.84 -29.96 30.11
CA GLU A 3 -41.38 -29.76 30.09
C GLU A 3 -40.89 -28.86 28.94
N LEU A 4 -41.53 -28.96 27.76
CA LEU A 4 -41.21 -28.11 26.60
C LEU A 4 -41.62 -26.65 26.84
N ASN A 5 -42.77 -26.42 27.50
CA ASN A 5 -43.23 -25.09 27.86
C ASN A 5 -42.33 -24.43 28.92
N GLN A 6 -41.85 -25.20 29.90
CA GLN A 6 -40.89 -24.69 30.89
C GLN A 6 -39.56 -24.32 30.23
N ALA A 7 -39.03 -25.19 29.36
CA ALA A 7 -37.79 -24.90 28.62
C ALA A 7 -37.93 -23.68 27.69
N LEU A 8 -39.06 -23.53 27.00
CA LEU A 8 -39.38 -22.36 26.19
C LEU A 8 -39.33 -21.08 27.03
N ALA A 9 -40.05 -21.02 28.15
CA ALA A 9 -40.10 -19.83 29.00
C ALA A 9 -38.72 -19.43 29.55
N LEU A 10 -37.88 -20.42 29.91
CA LEU A 10 -36.51 -20.18 30.37
C LEU A 10 -35.63 -19.59 29.26
N ILE A 11 -35.72 -20.14 28.03
CA ILE A 11 -34.92 -19.67 26.89
C ILE A 11 -35.39 -18.29 26.41
N GLU A 12 -36.69 -18.01 26.43
CA GLU A 12 -37.24 -16.69 26.10
C GLU A 12 -36.73 -15.63 27.08
N ARG A 13 -36.78 -15.92 28.38
CA ARG A 13 -36.27 -15.04 29.42
C ARG A 13 -34.78 -14.77 29.26
N ALA A 14 -33.97 -15.82 29.11
CA ALA A 14 -32.53 -15.69 28.93
C ALA A 14 -32.16 -14.93 27.65
N SER A 15 -32.89 -15.17 26.55
CA SER A 15 -32.67 -14.49 25.27
C SER A 15 -33.07 -13.01 25.30
N HIS A 16 -34.11 -12.67 26.07
CA HIS A 16 -34.54 -11.29 26.28
C HIS A 16 -33.54 -10.52 27.15
N GLU A 17 -32.98 -11.14 28.20
CA GLU A 17 -31.93 -10.53 29.04
C GLU A 17 -30.66 -10.19 28.26
N ILE A 18 -30.24 -11.05 27.31
CA ILE A 18 -29.11 -10.75 26.40
C ILE A 18 -29.42 -9.54 25.50
N GLN A 19 -30.64 -9.44 24.98
CA GLN A 19 -31.02 -8.34 24.08
C GLN A 19 -31.01 -6.97 24.78
N GLN A 20 -31.21 -6.94 26.10
CA GLN A 20 -31.19 -5.71 26.91
C GLN A 20 -29.78 -5.22 27.29
N GLY A 21 -28.72 -5.90 26.85
CA GLY A 21 -27.33 -5.44 26.99
C GLY A 21 -26.66 -5.70 28.34
N ASN A 22 -27.38 -6.24 29.33
CA ASN A 22 -26.85 -6.65 30.65
C ASN A 22 -27.25 -8.10 30.97
N PRO A 23 -26.64 -9.10 30.29
CA PRO A 23 -27.00 -10.49 30.53
C PRO A 23 -26.52 -10.95 31.91
N SER A 24 -27.43 -11.53 32.70
CA SER A 24 -27.04 -12.22 33.93
C SER A 24 -26.10 -13.40 33.58
N PRO A 25 -25.08 -13.71 34.42
CA PRO A 25 -24.23 -14.88 34.21
C PRO A 25 -25.05 -16.19 34.17
N GLU A 26 -26.21 -16.19 34.84
CA GLU A 26 -27.19 -17.27 34.79
C GLU A 26 -27.83 -17.41 33.41
N ALA A 27 -28.30 -16.32 32.79
CA ALA A 27 -28.86 -16.34 31.43
C ALA A 27 -27.84 -16.80 30.38
N GLN A 28 -26.59 -16.35 30.48
CA GLN A 28 -25.51 -16.83 29.59
C GLN A 28 -25.28 -18.33 29.75
N LYS A 29 -25.20 -18.80 31.00
CA LYS A 29 -25.03 -20.24 31.29
C LYS A 29 -26.19 -21.07 30.76
N VAL A 30 -27.43 -20.58 30.88
CA VAL A 30 -28.62 -21.24 30.33
C VAL A 30 -28.49 -21.37 28.81
N LEU A 31 -28.13 -20.31 28.10
CA LEU A 31 -28.02 -20.34 26.63
C LEU A 31 -26.83 -21.15 26.13
N LEU A 32 -25.70 -21.12 26.81
CA LEU A 32 -24.56 -22.01 26.51
C LEU A 32 -24.96 -23.47 26.72
N SER A 33 -25.61 -23.80 27.84
CA SER A 33 -26.09 -25.17 28.10
C SER A 33 -27.13 -25.63 27.09
N PHE A 34 -27.96 -24.71 26.58
CA PHE A 34 -28.91 -24.98 25.51
C PHE A 34 -28.20 -25.28 24.18
N GLN A 35 -27.20 -24.49 23.80
CA GLN A 35 -26.40 -24.70 22.60
C GLN A 35 -25.58 -25.99 22.64
N GLU A 36 -25.16 -26.43 23.83
CA GLU A 36 -24.39 -27.65 24.03
C GLU A 36 -25.26 -28.91 24.15
N LYS A 37 -26.58 -28.77 24.35
CA LYS A 37 -27.51 -29.89 24.57
C LYS A 37 -27.44 -30.93 23.44
N SER A 38 -27.42 -32.21 23.79
CA SER A 38 -27.46 -33.33 22.84
C SER A 38 -28.87 -33.52 22.29
N ASN A 39 -29.00 -33.76 20.98
CA ASN A 39 -30.29 -33.98 20.30
C ASN A 39 -31.36 -32.89 20.61
N PRO A 40 -31.10 -31.59 20.34
CA PRO A 40 -32.02 -30.51 20.71
C PRO A 40 -33.17 -30.28 19.72
N TYR A 41 -33.30 -31.08 18.64
CA TYR A 41 -34.12 -30.75 17.47
C TYR A 41 -35.60 -30.56 17.80
N GLU A 42 -36.23 -31.45 18.59
CA GLU A 42 -37.65 -31.31 18.96
C GLU A 42 -37.92 -30.04 19.77
N LEU A 43 -37.04 -29.73 20.73
CA LEU A 43 -37.14 -28.52 21.54
C LEU A 43 -36.97 -27.27 20.68
N CYS A 44 -35.98 -27.24 19.78
CA CYS A 44 -35.76 -26.10 18.89
C CYS A 44 -36.93 -25.92 17.89
N LYS A 45 -37.49 -27.01 17.34
CA LYS A 45 -38.70 -26.96 16.49
C LYS A 45 -39.89 -26.38 17.26
N TYR A 46 -40.09 -26.84 18.50
CA TYR A 46 -41.14 -26.33 19.38
C TYR A 46 -40.97 -24.83 19.67
N ILE A 47 -39.76 -24.37 19.96
CA ILE A 47 -39.50 -22.95 20.23
C ILE A 47 -39.76 -22.11 18.97
N LEU A 48 -39.37 -22.58 17.79
CA LEU A 48 -39.62 -21.85 16.55
C LEU A 48 -41.12 -21.66 16.27
N GLU A 49 -41.93 -22.70 16.49
CA GLU A 49 -43.38 -22.64 16.22
C GLU A 49 -44.16 -21.83 17.27
N ASN A 50 -43.72 -21.80 18.52
CA ASN A 50 -44.49 -21.25 19.64
C ASN A 50 -43.95 -19.94 20.21
N SER A 51 -42.65 -19.65 20.05
CA SER A 51 -42.06 -18.42 20.57
C SER A 51 -42.37 -17.23 19.69
N LYS A 52 -42.69 -16.09 20.33
CA LYS A 52 -42.79 -14.78 19.66
C LYS A 52 -41.54 -13.92 19.86
N VAL A 53 -40.53 -14.43 20.57
CA VAL A 53 -39.30 -13.71 20.89
C VAL A 53 -38.25 -13.96 19.80
N PRO A 54 -37.89 -12.96 18.96
CA PRO A 54 -37.01 -13.19 17.81
C PRO A 54 -35.60 -13.68 18.18
N THR A 55 -35.08 -13.25 19.33
CA THR A 55 -33.77 -13.70 19.84
C THR A 55 -33.80 -15.17 20.26
N ALA A 56 -34.88 -15.64 20.88
CA ALA A 56 -35.06 -17.06 21.22
C ALA A 56 -35.16 -17.94 19.96
N GLN A 57 -35.86 -17.44 18.92
CA GLN A 57 -35.90 -18.09 17.61
C GLN A 57 -34.48 -18.15 16.99
N PHE A 58 -33.73 -17.05 16.99
CA PHE A 58 -32.34 -17.02 16.49
C PHE A 58 -31.42 -18.00 17.24
N GLN A 59 -31.51 -18.05 18.57
CA GLN A 59 -30.73 -18.99 19.38
C GLN A 59 -31.11 -20.45 19.08
N SER A 60 -32.40 -20.71 18.82
CA SER A 60 -32.89 -22.05 18.46
C SER A 60 -32.32 -22.50 17.11
N VAL A 61 -32.32 -21.64 16.09
CA VAL A 61 -31.70 -21.95 14.78
C VAL A 61 -30.20 -22.18 14.92
N SER A 62 -29.51 -21.33 15.70
CA SER A 62 -28.07 -21.47 15.95
C SER A 62 -27.72 -22.78 16.67
N THR A 63 -28.59 -23.19 17.60
CA THR A 63 -28.48 -24.47 18.32
C THR A 63 -28.68 -25.65 17.38
N ILE A 64 -29.68 -25.60 16.48
CA ILE A 64 -29.86 -26.61 15.43
C ILE A 64 -28.59 -26.70 14.58
N ARG A 65 -28.07 -25.57 14.09
CA ARG A 65 -26.86 -25.54 13.25
C ARG A 65 -25.68 -26.25 13.93
N ARG A 66 -25.38 -25.90 15.17
CA ARG A 66 -24.27 -26.48 15.95
C ARG A 66 -24.48 -27.96 16.25
N ALA A 67 -25.69 -28.34 16.67
CA ALA A 67 -26.02 -29.72 16.99
C ALA A 67 -25.92 -30.63 15.77
N VAL A 68 -26.47 -30.22 14.62
CA VAL A 68 -26.40 -31.02 13.38
C VAL A 68 -24.96 -31.19 12.89
N LEU A 69 -24.13 -30.14 12.96
CA LEU A 69 -22.72 -30.25 12.58
C LEU A 69 -21.93 -31.19 13.52
N ARG A 70 -22.20 -31.13 14.82
CA ARG A 70 -21.56 -31.98 15.83
C ARG A 70 -22.00 -33.45 15.73
N GLU A 71 -23.29 -33.68 15.48
CA GLU A 71 -23.93 -35.01 15.50
C GLU A 71 -24.15 -35.57 14.08
N TRP A 72 -23.48 -35.01 13.06
CA TRP A 72 -23.76 -35.31 11.65
C TRP A 72 -23.76 -36.81 11.34
N SER A 73 -22.75 -37.55 11.79
CA SER A 73 -22.62 -39.00 11.56
C SER A 73 -23.65 -39.85 12.32
N ALA A 74 -24.24 -39.32 13.39
CA ALA A 74 -25.28 -39.99 14.16
C ALA A 74 -26.68 -39.82 13.56
N LEU A 75 -26.89 -38.79 12.73
CA LEU A 75 -28.16 -38.51 12.07
C LEU A 75 -28.30 -39.33 10.78
N SER A 76 -29.45 -39.98 10.60
CA SER A 76 -29.82 -40.63 9.34
C SER A 76 -30.11 -39.59 8.23
N PRO A 77 -29.96 -39.95 6.93
CA PRO A 77 -30.28 -39.05 5.82
C PRO A 77 -31.71 -38.48 5.89
N GLN A 78 -32.70 -39.32 6.28
CA GLN A 78 -34.09 -38.90 6.44
C GLN A 78 -34.28 -37.85 7.56
N GLN A 79 -33.51 -37.95 8.66
CA GLN A 79 -33.56 -36.95 9.72
C GLN A 79 -32.93 -35.62 9.27
N ARG A 80 -31.83 -35.68 8.51
CA ARG A 80 -31.20 -34.48 7.92
C ARG A 80 -32.15 -33.78 6.95
N ASP A 81 -32.82 -34.54 6.09
CA ASP A 81 -33.89 -34.04 5.20
C ASP A 81 -35.04 -33.41 5.98
N SER A 82 -35.57 -34.11 7.00
CA SER A 82 -36.66 -33.60 7.83
C SER A 82 -36.31 -32.29 8.54
N ILE A 83 -35.07 -32.12 9.00
CA ILE A 83 -34.62 -30.88 9.63
C ILE A 83 -34.59 -29.74 8.60
N ARG A 84 -33.99 -29.95 7.43
CA ARG A 84 -33.94 -28.92 6.38
C ARG A 84 -35.33 -28.53 5.88
N ASP A 85 -36.19 -29.51 5.64
CA ASP A 85 -37.53 -29.28 5.13
C ASP A 85 -38.38 -28.53 6.15
N PHE A 86 -38.25 -28.85 7.44
CA PHE A 86 -38.86 -28.08 8.50
C PHE A 86 -38.39 -26.62 8.50
N LEU A 87 -37.07 -26.36 8.47
CA LEU A 87 -36.53 -25.00 8.52
C LEU A 87 -37.01 -24.15 7.33
N LEU A 88 -37.04 -24.74 6.13
CA LEU A 88 -37.52 -24.07 4.92
C LEU A 88 -39.03 -23.83 4.95
N GLN A 89 -39.83 -24.84 5.33
CA GLN A 89 -41.28 -24.69 5.44
C GLN A 89 -41.67 -23.65 6.51
N PHE A 90 -40.99 -23.66 7.66
CA PHE A 90 -41.17 -22.68 8.71
C PHE A 90 -40.85 -21.26 8.22
N LEU A 91 -39.72 -21.09 7.51
CA LEU A 91 -39.34 -19.80 6.92
C LEU A 91 -40.42 -19.26 5.98
N VAL A 92 -40.98 -20.10 5.11
CA VAL A 92 -42.01 -19.71 4.13
C VAL A 92 -43.35 -19.41 4.81
N ASN A 93 -43.81 -20.31 5.69
CA ASN A 93 -45.12 -20.20 6.33
C ASN A 93 -45.18 -19.05 7.34
N SER A 94 -44.09 -18.80 8.07
CA SER A 94 -44.03 -17.77 9.13
C SER A 94 -43.33 -16.48 8.68
N HIS A 95 -43.10 -16.28 7.38
CA HIS A 95 -42.29 -15.17 6.85
C HIS A 95 -42.71 -13.77 7.34
N ALA A 96 -44.00 -13.53 7.53
CA ALA A 96 -44.52 -12.23 7.96
C ALA A 96 -44.24 -11.94 9.45
N ALA A 97 -44.17 -12.98 10.29
CA ALA A 97 -43.93 -12.86 11.72
C ALA A 97 -42.43 -12.81 12.08
N LEU A 98 -41.56 -13.27 11.17
CA LEU A 98 -40.12 -13.38 11.40
C LEU A 98 -39.36 -12.07 11.13
N GLN A 99 -38.47 -11.71 12.05
CA GLN A 99 -37.50 -10.62 11.87
C GLN A 99 -36.42 -10.97 10.84
N ASN A 100 -35.86 -9.97 10.15
CA ASN A 100 -34.91 -10.18 9.06
C ASN A 100 -33.64 -10.95 9.48
N PHE A 101 -33.08 -10.65 10.66
CA PHE A 101 -31.90 -11.37 11.16
C PHE A 101 -32.19 -12.86 11.46
N VAL A 102 -33.44 -13.21 11.84
CA VAL A 102 -33.86 -14.60 12.04
C VAL A 102 -34.00 -15.31 10.68
N LYS A 103 -34.56 -14.63 9.67
CA LYS A 103 -34.63 -15.14 8.29
C LYS A 103 -33.24 -15.43 7.73
N SER A 104 -32.30 -14.48 7.87
CA SER A 104 -30.92 -14.67 7.45
C SER A 104 -30.25 -15.85 8.17
N GLN A 105 -30.50 -16.02 9.47
CA GLN A 105 -29.97 -17.16 10.23
C GLN A 105 -30.56 -18.51 9.78
N LEU A 106 -31.85 -18.56 9.48
CA LEU A 106 -32.51 -19.75 8.91
C LEU A 106 -31.89 -20.12 7.56
N LEU A 107 -31.77 -19.14 6.66
CA LEU A 107 -31.17 -19.33 5.33
C LEU A 107 -29.71 -19.79 5.42
N GLN A 108 -28.90 -19.16 6.28
CA GLN A 108 -27.50 -19.57 6.49
C GLN A 108 -27.42 -20.98 7.08
N CYS A 109 -28.28 -21.32 8.05
CA CYS A 109 -28.32 -22.67 8.61
C CYS A 109 -28.62 -23.70 7.52
N VAL A 110 -29.64 -23.45 6.68
CA VAL A 110 -29.96 -24.36 5.57
C VAL A 110 -28.81 -24.47 4.57
N ALA A 111 -28.15 -23.36 4.21
CA ALA A 111 -27.00 -23.37 3.30
C ALA A 111 -25.82 -24.20 3.83
N VAL A 112 -25.50 -24.07 5.12
CA VAL A 112 -24.46 -24.86 5.80
C VAL A 112 -24.79 -26.35 5.77
N LEU A 113 -26.05 -26.72 6.03
CA LEU A 113 -26.52 -28.11 5.97
C LEU A 113 -26.42 -28.68 4.56
N ILE A 114 -26.78 -27.90 3.53
CA ILE A 114 -26.65 -28.30 2.13
C ILE A 114 -25.18 -28.51 1.75
N LYS A 115 -24.28 -27.57 2.10
CA LYS A 115 -22.84 -27.70 1.82
C LYS A 115 -22.22 -28.89 2.53
N ARG A 116 -22.68 -29.22 3.74
CA ARG A 116 -22.20 -30.37 4.52
C ARG A 116 -22.59 -31.71 3.90
N GLU A 117 -23.71 -31.78 3.18
CA GLU A 117 -24.15 -32.98 2.45
C GLU A 117 -23.72 -33.00 0.97
N TRP A 118 -22.95 -32.00 0.54
CA TRP A 118 -22.65 -31.77 -0.88
C TRP A 118 -21.73 -32.81 -1.51
N VAL A 119 -20.73 -33.30 -0.75
CA VAL A 119 -19.73 -34.27 -1.19
C VAL A 119 -19.64 -35.40 -0.16
N ASP A 120 -19.69 -36.65 -0.61
CA ASP A 120 -19.58 -37.80 0.28
C ASP A 120 -18.20 -37.86 0.93
N ILE A 121 -18.18 -37.85 2.26
CA ILE A 121 -16.96 -37.95 3.08
C ILE A 121 -16.57 -39.42 3.31
N GLU A 122 -17.52 -40.35 3.14
CA GLU A 122 -17.32 -41.77 3.44
C GLU A 122 -16.73 -42.51 2.23
N PHE A 123 -15.40 -42.56 2.19
CA PHE A 123 -14.54 -43.38 1.32
C PHE A 123 -14.73 -43.17 -0.20
N PRO A 124 -13.66 -42.81 -0.94
CA PRO A 124 -13.68 -42.86 -2.40
C PRO A 124 -13.70 -44.32 -2.85
N SER A 125 -14.87 -44.95 -2.78
CA SER A 125 -15.12 -46.23 -3.43
C SER A 125 -15.41 -45.95 -4.92
N PRO A 126 -14.86 -46.73 -5.86
CA PRO A 126 -15.21 -46.62 -7.28
C PRO A 126 -16.69 -46.92 -7.59
N THR A 127 -17.51 -47.23 -6.59
CA THR A 127 -18.96 -47.51 -6.70
C THR A 127 -19.87 -46.54 -5.93
N SER A 128 -19.36 -45.52 -5.23
CA SER A 128 -20.23 -44.51 -4.60
C SER A 128 -20.90 -43.65 -5.68
N GLN A 129 -22.22 -43.84 -5.85
CA GLN A 129 -23.03 -43.00 -6.72
C GLN A 129 -22.94 -41.54 -6.22
N PRO A 130 -22.75 -40.56 -7.10
CA PRO A 130 -22.69 -39.17 -6.67
C PRO A 130 -24.04 -38.74 -6.04
N ASN A 131 -24.01 -37.85 -5.04
CA ASN A 131 -25.18 -37.15 -4.45
C ASN A 131 -25.99 -36.28 -5.45
N LEU A 132 -25.99 -36.61 -6.74
CA LEU A 132 -26.76 -35.98 -7.80
C LEU A 132 -28.25 -35.91 -7.48
N GLN A 133 -28.84 -36.98 -6.92
CA GLN A 133 -30.26 -36.99 -6.55
C GLN A 133 -30.57 -35.96 -5.46
N PHE A 134 -29.69 -35.84 -4.46
CA PHE A 134 -29.83 -34.83 -3.41
C PHE A 134 -29.69 -33.40 -3.97
N LYS A 135 -28.71 -33.17 -4.85
CA LYS A 135 -28.50 -31.88 -5.52
C LYS A 135 -29.72 -31.49 -6.35
N GLU A 136 -30.20 -32.40 -7.20
CA GLU A 136 -31.39 -32.18 -8.04
C GLU A 136 -32.61 -31.87 -7.18
N ALA A 137 -32.90 -32.67 -6.15
CA ALA A 137 -34.02 -32.43 -5.25
C ALA A 137 -33.94 -31.06 -4.55
N THR A 138 -32.74 -30.64 -4.16
CA THR A 138 -32.51 -29.32 -3.54
C THR A 138 -32.82 -28.19 -4.52
N PHE A 139 -32.32 -28.26 -5.75
CA PHE A 139 -32.55 -27.22 -6.76
C PHE A 139 -34.00 -27.21 -7.27
N GLN A 140 -34.68 -28.36 -7.33
CA GLN A 140 -36.12 -28.42 -7.61
C GLN A 140 -36.96 -27.72 -6.52
N LYS A 141 -36.59 -27.87 -5.25
CA LYS A 141 -37.22 -27.12 -4.14
C LYS A 141 -36.98 -25.61 -4.28
N ILE A 142 -35.75 -25.21 -4.61
CA ILE A 142 -35.42 -23.79 -4.88
C ILE A 142 -36.25 -23.26 -6.05
N LEU A 143 -36.35 -24.00 -7.15
CA LEU A 143 -37.15 -23.63 -8.32
C LEU A 143 -38.63 -23.42 -7.95
N THR A 144 -39.17 -24.27 -7.08
CA THR A 144 -40.54 -24.13 -6.56
C THR A 144 -40.72 -22.82 -5.79
N LEU A 145 -39.74 -22.41 -4.98
CA LEU A 145 -39.77 -21.13 -4.28
C LEU A 145 -39.68 -19.94 -5.26
N LEU A 146 -38.82 -20.05 -6.28
CA LEU A 146 -38.62 -19.02 -7.31
C LEU A 146 -39.84 -18.87 -8.25
N GLY A 147 -40.60 -19.94 -8.47
CA GLY A 147 -41.84 -19.93 -9.26
C GLY A 147 -43.09 -19.50 -8.48
N GLY A 148 -43.00 -19.37 -7.15
CA GLY A 148 -44.12 -19.05 -6.27
C GLY A 148 -44.47 -17.57 -6.21
N GLU A 149 -45.16 -17.18 -5.13
CA GLU A 149 -45.52 -15.79 -4.84
C GLU A 149 -44.29 -14.93 -4.50
N MET A 150 -44.46 -13.60 -4.47
CA MET A 150 -43.36 -12.67 -4.25
C MET A 150 -42.59 -12.90 -2.94
N HIS A 151 -43.29 -13.28 -1.87
CA HIS A 151 -42.65 -13.60 -0.60
C HIS A 151 -41.80 -14.88 -0.68
N MET A 152 -42.26 -15.90 -1.44
CA MET A 152 -41.50 -17.13 -1.70
C MET A 152 -40.28 -16.85 -2.57
N LYS A 153 -40.42 -16.01 -3.61
CA LYS A 153 -39.32 -15.55 -4.46
C LYS A 153 -38.22 -14.87 -3.64
N ARG A 154 -38.59 -13.98 -2.70
CA ARG A 154 -37.65 -13.31 -1.79
C ARG A 154 -36.87 -14.33 -0.94
N GLN A 155 -37.53 -15.36 -0.41
CA GLN A 155 -36.83 -16.40 0.35
C GLN A 155 -35.97 -17.29 -0.55
N GLY A 156 -36.42 -17.60 -1.77
CA GLY A 156 -35.64 -18.37 -2.76
C GLY A 156 -34.34 -17.66 -3.16
N VAL A 157 -34.41 -16.37 -3.49
CA VAL A 157 -33.22 -15.54 -3.77
C VAL A 157 -32.33 -15.40 -2.54
N GLY A 158 -32.92 -15.23 -1.35
CA GLY A 158 -32.18 -15.23 -0.08
C GLY A 158 -31.42 -16.54 0.17
N LEU A 159 -32.01 -17.69 -0.15
CA LEU A 159 -31.36 -18.99 -0.05
C LEU A 159 -30.23 -19.16 -1.05
N LEU A 160 -30.43 -18.71 -2.30
CA LEU A 160 -29.37 -18.70 -3.31
C LEU A 160 -28.19 -17.84 -2.88
N LEU A 161 -28.45 -16.67 -2.30
CA LEU A 161 -27.40 -15.79 -1.77
C LEU A 161 -26.64 -16.44 -0.60
N ALA A 162 -27.36 -17.06 0.33
CA ALA A 162 -26.74 -17.81 1.43
C ALA A 162 -25.89 -18.98 0.93
N LEU A 163 -26.34 -19.70 -0.11
CA LEU A 163 -25.58 -20.77 -0.75
C LEU A 163 -24.31 -20.23 -1.42
N VAL A 164 -24.40 -19.15 -2.21
CA VAL A 164 -23.24 -18.54 -2.87
C VAL A 164 -22.20 -18.11 -1.83
N ASN A 165 -22.62 -17.40 -0.77
CA ASN A 165 -21.71 -16.97 0.29
C ASN A 165 -21.09 -18.15 1.07
N GLU A 166 -21.89 -19.18 1.35
CA GLU A 166 -21.40 -20.35 2.06
C GLU A 166 -20.40 -21.13 1.20
N PHE A 167 -20.65 -21.34 -0.10
CA PHE A 167 -19.74 -22.05 -0.99
C PHE A 167 -18.52 -21.23 -1.44
N SER A 168 -18.57 -19.89 -1.35
CA SER A 168 -17.41 -19.00 -1.61
C SER A 168 -16.45 -18.91 -0.43
N SER A 169 -16.91 -19.18 0.81
CA SER A 169 -16.09 -19.07 2.02
C SER A 169 -14.83 -19.95 1.98
N LYS A 170 -13.66 -19.29 2.01
CA LYS A 170 -12.33 -19.92 2.09
C LYS A 170 -11.89 -20.22 3.53
N GLN A 171 -12.64 -19.73 4.52
CA GLN A 171 -12.29 -19.90 5.93
C GLN A 171 -12.55 -21.35 6.39
N THR A 172 -11.56 -21.92 7.08
CA THR A 172 -11.77 -23.07 7.96
C THR A 172 -12.57 -22.60 9.16
N ASN A 173 -13.90 -22.46 9.01
CA ASN A 173 -14.76 -22.19 10.15
C ASN A 173 -14.52 -23.29 11.19
N SER A 174 -14.03 -22.91 12.38
CA SER A 174 -13.74 -23.83 13.49
C SER A 174 -14.95 -24.69 13.88
N GLU A 175 -16.16 -24.21 13.58
CA GLU A 175 -17.43 -24.90 13.82
C GLU A 175 -17.66 -26.12 12.90
N THR A 176 -17.15 -26.14 11.65
CA THR A 176 -17.41 -27.24 10.70
C THR A 176 -16.38 -28.37 10.77
N LYS A 177 -15.20 -28.12 11.37
CA LYS A 177 -14.08 -29.07 11.50
C LYS A 177 -13.75 -29.84 10.20
N LEU A 178 -13.93 -29.20 9.05
CA LEU A 178 -13.73 -29.78 7.72
C LEU A 178 -12.36 -29.39 7.16
N PRO A 179 -11.68 -30.30 6.44
CA PRO A 179 -10.42 -29.97 5.79
C PRO A 179 -10.63 -29.00 4.62
N VAL A 180 -9.65 -28.13 4.36
CA VAL A 180 -9.65 -27.18 3.23
C VAL A 180 -9.91 -27.87 1.89
N THR A 181 -9.41 -29.10 1.71
CA THR A 181 -9.65 -29.91 0.51
C THR A 181 -11.13 -30.20 0.25
N TYR A 182 -11.95 -30.32 1.30
CA TYR A 182 -13.40 -30.47 1.16
C TYR A 182 -14.03 -29.16 0.66
N HIS A 183 -13.64 -28.03 1.26
CA HIS A 183 -14.14 -26.71 0.85
C HIS A 183 -13.84 -26.41 -0.62
N LEU A 184 -12.62 -26.72 -1.08
CA LEU A 184 -12.22 -26.56 -2.49
C LEU A 184 -13.03 -27.48 -3.43
N LYS A 185 -13.29 -28.73 -3.04
CA LYS A 185 -14.14 -29.65 -3.83
C LYS A 185 -15.58 -29.15 -3.94
N CYS A 186 -16.16 -28.66 -2.85
CA CYS A 186 -17.51 -28.09 -2.86
C CYS A 186 -17.59 -26.86 -3.75
N ASN A 187 -16.62 -25.95 -3.62
CA ASN A 187 -16.52 -24.74 -4.42
C ASN A 187 -16.47 -25.08 -5.92
N ARG A 188 -15.54 -25.95 -6.33
CA ARG A 188 -15.41 -26.44 -7.72
C ARG A 188 -16.71 -27.03 -8.25
N SER A 189 -17.28 -27.97 -7.50
CA SER A 189 -18.51 -28.63 -7.91
C SER A 189 -19.67 -27.66 -8.08
N PHE A 190 -19.80 -26.65 -7.21
CA PHE A 190 -20.88 -25.66 -7.27
C PHE A 190 -20.66 -24.66 -8.42
N ALA A 191 -19.41 -24.25 -8.66
CA ALA A 191 -19.05 -23.35 -9.73
C ALA A 191 -19.32 -23.94 -11.13
N ASP A 192 -19.07 -25.24 -11.33
CA ASP A 192 -19.14 -25.86 -12.66
C ASP A 192 -20.57 -26.07 -13.22
N LYS A 193 -21.60 -26.23 -12.37
CA LYS A 193 -22.96 -26.56 -12.84
C LYS A 193 -24.03 -25.66 -12.27
N GLU A 194 -24.01 -25.42 -10.97
CA GLU A 194 -25.11 -24.78 -10.25
C GLU A 194 -25.00 -23.25 -10.29
N LEU A 195 -23.79 -22.70 -10.14
CA LEU A 195 -23.56 -21.25 -10.16
C LEU A 195 -24.03 -20.60 -11.47
N LYS A 196 -23.84 -21.28 -12.61
CA LYS A 196 -24.37 -20.83 -13.91
C LYS A 196 -25.89 -20.69 -13.90
N GLN A 197 -26.60 -21.68 -13.35
CA GLN A 197 -28.07 -21.66 -13.27
C GLN A 197 -28.56 -20.52 -12.37
N VAL A 198 -27.89 -20.33 -11.22
CA VAL A 198 -28.15 -19.22 -10.30
C VAL A 198 -28.04 -17.87 -11.02
N LEU A 199 -26.99 -17.68 -11.81
CA LEU A 199 -26.82 -16.46 -12.62
C LEU A 199 -27.96 -16.31 -13.64
N THR A 200 -28.29 -17.37 -14.39
CA THR A 200 -29.36 -17.34 -15.41
C THR A 200 -30.71 -16.96 -14.81
N TRP A 201 -31.10 -17.53 -13.67
CA TRP A 201 -32.36 -17.18 -13.00
C TRP A 201 -32.34 -15.74 -12.48
N THR A 202 -31.22 -15.31 -11.91
CA THR A 202 -31.06 -13.94 -11.41
C THR A 202 -31.19 -12.93 -12.56
N MET A 203 -30.57 -13.19 -13.70
CA MET A 203 -30.70 -12.35 -14.90
C MET A 203 -32.12 -12.32 -15.46
N ALA A 204 -32.86 -13.44 -15.41
CA ALA A 204 -34.26 -13.48 -15.82
C ALA A 204 -35.14 -12.58 -14.93
N PHE A 205 -34.89 -12.54 -13.62
CA PHE A 205 -35.59 -11.60 -12.73
C PHE A 205 -35.22 -10.16 -13.02
N ILE A 206 -33.94 -9.84 -13.21
CA ILE A 206 -33.50 -8.48 -13.56
C ILE A 206 -34.17 -8.02 -14.87
N HIS A 207 -34.23 -8.89 -15.88
CA HIS A 207 -34.89 -8.57 -17.16
C HIS A 207 -36.39 -8.30 -17.02
N GLN A 208 -37.09 -8.96 -16.08
CA GLN A 208 -38.50 -8.69 -15.78
C GLN A 208 -38.70 -7.25 -15.26
N PHE A 209 -37.80 -6.75 -14.41
CA PHE A 209 -37.84 -5.37 -13.92
C PHE A 209 -37.55 -4.35 -15.03
N ILE A 210 -36.63 -4.67 -15.95
CA ILE A 210 -36.32 -3.81 -17.11
C ILE A 210 -37.52 -3.73 -18.06
N THR A 211 -38.24 -4.84 -18.26
CA THR A 211 -39.42 -4.88 -19.14
C THR A 211 -40.63 -4.19 -18.51
N ASN A 212 -40.76 -4.23 -17.18
CA ASN A 212 -41.86 -3.61 -16.43
C ASN A 212 -41.33 -2.64 -15.35
N PRO A 213 -40.91 -1.41 -15.73
CA PRO A 213 -40.30 -0.45 -14.79
C PRO A 213 -41.23 -0.02 -13.65
N ALA A 214 -42.55 -0.12 -13.81
CA ALA A 214 -43.52 0.22 -12.75
C ALA A 214 -43.38 -0.68 -11.52
N SER A 215 -42.83 -1.89 -11.67
CA SER A 215 -42.60 -2.82 -10.56
C SER A 215 -41.52 -2.34 -9.58
N LEU A 216 -40.65 -1.41 -9.99
CA LEU A 216 -39.57 -0.88 -9.15
C LEU A 216 -40.10 -0.20 -7.87
N GLN A 217 -41.24 0.49 -7.96
CA GLN A 217 -41.84 1.20 -6.82
C GLN A 217 -42.36 0.24 -5.73
N ASN A 218 -42.85 -0.94 -6.14
CA ASN A 218 -43.45 -1.90 -5.21
C ASN A 218 -42.44 -2.94 -4.70
N ASP A 219 -41.49 -3.34 -5.55
CA ASP A 219 -40.61 -4.50 -5.32
C ASP A 219 -39.10 -4.17 -5.43
N GLY A 220 -38.71 -2.90 -5.27
CA GLY A 220 -37.30 -2.48 -5.32
C GLY A 220 -36.37 -3.24 -4.37
N ALA A 221 -36.82 -3.63 -3.18
CA ALA A 221 -36.04 -4.43 -2.23
C ALA A 221 -35.70 -5.84 -2.76
N PHE A 222 -36.59 -6.43 -3.58
CA PHE A 222 -36.31 -7.71 -4.21
C PHE A 222 -35.30 -7.56 -5.35
N LEU A 223 -35.41 -6.50 -6.16
CA LEU A 223 -34.38 -6.19 -7.15
C LEU A 223 -33.01 -5.99 -6.46
N GLY A 224 -32.95 -5.28 -5.33
CA GLY A 224 -31.71 -5.16 -4.54
C GLY A 224 -31.14 -6.50 -4.10
N SER A 225 -31.99 -7.45 -3.71
CA SER A 225 -31.56 -8.82 -3.38
C SER A 225 -31.03 -9.58 -4.62
N CYS A 226 -31.68 -9.43 -5.78
CA CYS A 226 -31.22 -9.99 -7.05
C CYS A 226 -29.88 -9.38 -7.50
N LEU A 227 -29.70 -8.07 -7.36
CA LEU A 227 -28.45 -7.38 -7.72
C LEU A 227 -27.31 -7.77 -6.78
N THR A 228 -27.60 -7.90 -5.48
CA THR A 228 -26.62 -8.41 -4.51
C THR A 228 -26.18 -9.83 -4.90
N LEU A 229 -27.13 -10.70 -5.24
CA LEU A 229 -26.84 -12.05 -5.72
C LEU A 229 -26.02 -12.03 -7.02
N ALA A 230 -26.39 -11.22 -8.00
CA ALA A 230 -25.65 -11.09 -9.25
C ALA A 230 -24.22 -10.58 -9.02
N ALA A 231 -24.05 -9.54 -8.21
CA ALA A 231 -22.73 -8.99 -7.88
C ALA A 231 -21.84 -10.01 -7.17
N GLN A 232 -22.39 -10.80 -6.24
CA GLN A 232 -21.64 -11.88 -5.56
C GLN A 232 -21.25 -13.01 -6.52
N VAL A 233 -22.15 -13.40 -7.44
CA VAL A 233 -21.84 -14.41 -8.46
C VAL A 233 -20.79 -13.92 -9.46
N LEU A 234 -20.85 -12.64 -9.86
CA LEU A 234 -19.87 -12.02 -10.75
C LEU A 234 -18.52 -11.76 -10.07
N SER A 235 -18.47 -11.70 -8.74
CA SER A 235 -17.23 -11.59 -7.95
C SER A 235 -16.69 -12.96 -7.52
N TRP A 236 -17.19 -14.06 -8.10
CA TRP A 236 -16.74 -15.41 -7.77
C TRP A 236 -15.32 -15.67 -8.27
N ASP A 237 -14.48 -16.26 -7.42
CA ASP A 237 -13.11 -16.64 -7.78
C ASP A 237 -13.08 -18.00 -8.50
N PHE A 238 -12.84 -17.97 -9.80
CA PHE A 238 -12.77 -19.15 -10.67
C PHE A 238 -11.35 -19.77 -10.77
N GLU A 239 -10.29 -19.09 -10.31
CA GLU A 239 -8.91 -19.56 -10.52
C GLU A 239 -8.56 -20.79 -9.66
N ASP A 240 -9.04 -20.83 -8.42
CA ASP A 240 -8.85 -21.97 -7.52
C ASP A 240 -9.63 -23.22 -7.97
N ALA A 241 -10.61 -23.06 -8.89
CA ALA A 241 -11.36 -24.18 -9.44
C ALA A 241 -10.56 -24.98 -10.49
N GLN A 242 -9.63 -24.33 -11.19
CA GLN A 242 -8.88 -24.92 -12.31
C GLN A 242 -7.49 -25.46 -11.93
N ALA A 243 -6.98 -25.16 -10.73
CA ALA A 243 -5.68 -25.66 -10.29
C ALA A 243 -5.69 -27.20 -10.16
N SER A 244 -4.82 -27.86 -10.93
CA SER A 244 -4.64 -29.32 -10.95
C SER A 244 -4.30 -29.90 -9.57
N SER A 245 -4.57 -31.21 -9.39
CA SER A 245 -4.40 -31.96 -8.15
C SER A 245 -2.95 -32.16 -7.67
N ASP A 246 -1.95 -31.71 -8.44
CA ASP A 246 -0.52 -31.87 -8.15
C ASP A 246 0.14 -30.52 -7.85
N GLY A 247 0.30 -30.20 -6.57
CA GLY A 247 1.10 -29.05 -6.13
C GLY A 247 0.89 -28.72 -4.66
N LEU A 248 1.96 -28.78 -3.86
CA LEU A 248 1.98 -28.53 -2.42
C LEU A 248 1.14 -27.30 -2.01
N LEU A 249 0.05 -27.54 -1.29
CA LEU A 249 -0.89 -26.56 -0.73
C LEU A 249 -0.26 -25.56 0.28
N PHE A 250 1.01 -25.74 0.66
CA PHE A 250 1.64 -25.04 1.78
C PHE A 250 2.50 -23.82 1.38
N THR A 251 2.68 -23.54 0.08
CA THR A 251 3.49 -22.39 -0.37
C THR A 251 2.69 -21.15 -0.73
N ARG A 252 1.35 -21.19 -0.73
CA ARG A 252 0.54 -19.98 -0.93
C ARG A 252 0.41 -19.24 0.39
N THR A 253 1.04 -18.08 0.45
CA THR A 253 0.62 -17.01 1.36
C THR A 253 -0.88 -16.79 1.16
N PRO A 254 -1.72 -16.83 2.21
CA PRO A 254 -3.08 -16.33 2.07
C PRO A 254 -2.98 -14.89 1.55
N PRO A 255 -3.81 -14.48 0.59
CA PRO A 255 -3.84 -13.09 0.18
C PRO A 255 -4.05 -12.26 1.45
N THR A 256 -3.08 -11.40 1.73
CA THR A 256 -3.14 -10.39 2.78
C THR A 256 -4.41 -9.59 2.58
N GLY A 257 -5.45 -9.85 3.38
CA GLY A 257 -6.60 -8.98 3.70
C GLY A 257 -7.18 -8.09 2.59
N GLY A 258 -6.98 -8.41 1.31
CA GLY A 258 -7.42 -7.58 0.20
C GLY A 258 -8.87 -7.91 -0.09
N ASP A 259 -9.70 -6.87 -0.15
CA ASP A 259 -11.11 -6.99 -0.47
C ASP A 259 -11.31 -7.91 -1.69
N SER A 260 -12.10 -8.97 -1.51
CA SER A 260 -12.44 -9.96 -2.54
C SER A 260 -13.16 -9.35 -3.76
N THR A 261 -13.47 -8.06 -3.72
CA THR A 261 -14.13 -7.30 -4.79
C THR A 261 -13.19 -6.97 -5.95
N ASN A 262 -11.87 -7.13 -5.83
CA ASN A 262 -10.89 -6.77 -6.87
C ASN A 262 -10.36 -7.95 -7.72
N ALA A 263 -10.83 -9.18 -7.49
CA ALA A 263 -10.42 -10.32 -8.31
C ALA A 263 -11.05 -10.26 -9.72
N PRO A 264 -10.29 -10.53 -10.80
CA PRO A 264 -10.82 -10.52 -12.16
C PRO A 264 -11.77 -11.69 -12.43
N LEU A 265 -12.86 -11.42 -13.14
CA LEU A 265 -13.85 -12.42 -13.52
C LEU A 265 -13.33 -13.35 -14.63
N LYS A 266 -12.99 -14.60 -14.28
CA LYS A 266 -12.41 -15.60 -15.20
C LYS A 266 -13.24 -16.89 -15.33
N PRO A 267 -14.48 -16.82 -15.86
CA PRO A 267 -15.36 -17.98 -15.91
C PRO A 267 -14.88 -19.03 -16.94
N PRO A 268 -15.22 -20.32 -16.75
CA PRO A 268 -14.88 -21.38 -17.70
C PRO A 268 -15.67 -21.28 -19.02
N PRO A 269 -15.21 -21.97 -20.09
CA PRO A 269 -15.79 -21.88 -21.45
C PRO A 269 -17.30 -22.14 -21.56
N HIS A 270 -17.90 -22.90 -20.64
CA HIS A 270 -19.32 -23.20 -20.69
C HIS A 270 -20.22 -22.02 -20.28
N TYR A 271 -19.66 -20.88 -19.84
CA TYR A 271 -20.39 -19.63 -19.59
C TYR A 271 -20.47 -18.69 -20.82
N ARG A 272 -19.92 -19.11 -21.97
CA ARG A 272 -19.87 -18.33 -23.22
C ARG A 272 -21.22 -17.79 -23.70
N ASP A 273 -22.26 -18.60 -23.56
CA ASP A 273 -23.63 -18.26 -23.94
C ASP A 273 -24.19 -17.07 -23.16
N ILE A 274 -23.81 -16.92 -21.89
CA ILE A 274 -24.25 -15.83 -21.03
C ILE A 274 -23.45 -14.55 -21.28
N PHE A 275 -22.13 -14.64 -21.36
CA PHE A 275 -21.26 -13.46 -21.40
C PHE A 275 -20.91 -12.98 -22.82
N VAL A 276 -20.69 -13.90 -23.77
CA VAL A 276 -20.04 -13.61 -25.06
C VAL A 276 -21.01 -13.71 -26.24
N THR A 277 -21.96 -14.65 -26.23
CA THR A 277 -22.79 -14.91 -27.42
C THR A 277 -23.86 -13.85 -27.65
N SER A 278 -24.68 -13.50 -26.64
CA SER A 278 -25.80 -12.57 -26.83
C SER A 278 -25.53 -11.14 -26.34
N HIS A 279 -24.50 -10.92 -25.53
CA HIS A 279 -24.21 -9.63 -24.87
C HIS A 279 -25.38 -9.05 -24.05
N ASP A 280 -26.45 -9.84 -23.81
CA ASP A 280 -27.68 -9.38 -23.15
C ASP A 280 -27.42 -8.92 -21.72
N ILE A 281 -26.45 -9.54 -21.04
CA ILE A 281 -26.05 -9.18 -19.69
C ILE A 281 -25.57 -7.72 -19.62
N LEU A 282 -24.75 -7.28 -20.58
CA LEU A 282 -24.29 -5.89 -20.67
C LEU A 282 -25.46 -4.95 -20.91
N LEU A 283 -26.31 -5.26 -21.89
CA LEU A 283 -27.50 -4.47 -22.21
C LEU A 283 -28.43 -4.33 -21.01
N CYS A 284 -28.61 -5.39 -20.23
CA CYS A 284 -29.45 -5.38 -19.04
C CYS A 284 -28.89 -4.45 -17.97
N PHE A 285 -27.61 -4.60 -17.60
CA PHE A 285 -27.02 -3.80 -16.53
C PHE A 285 -26.86 -2.32 -16.90
N PHE A 286 -26.52 -1.98 -18.15
CA PHE A 286 -26.48 -0.57 -18.58
C PHE A 286 -27.86 0.08 -18.67
N LYS A 287 -28.89 -0.65 -19.15
CA LYS A 287 -30.27 -0.15 -19.08
C LYS A 287 -30.73 0.06 -17.64
N LEU A 288 -30.38 -0.89 -16.76
CA LEU A 288 -30.72 -0.79 -15.35
C LEU A 288 -30.04 0.40 -14.69
N LEU A 289 -28.77 0.66 -14.99
CA LEU A 289 -28.01 1.81 -14.49
C LEU A 289 -28.74 3.13 -14.74
N ALA A 290 -29.28 3.32 -15.94
CA ALA A 290 -30.08 4.49 -16.29
C ALA A 290 -31.45 4.53 -15.57
N MET A 291 -32.05 3.37 -15.28
CA MET A 291 -33.35 3.28 -14.59
C MET A 291 -33.25 3.54 -13.08
N VAL A 292 -32.16 3.10 -12.43
CA VAL A 292 -31.98 3.20 -10.97
C VAL A 292 -31.09 4.35 -10.54
N GLU A 293 -30.81 5.31 -11.43
CA GLU A 293 -29.90 6.44 -11.19
C GLU A 293 -30.20 7.20 -9.90
N GLN A 294 -31.48 7.36 -9.55
CA GLN A 294 -31.95 8.07 -8.36
C GLN A 294 -31.93 7.23 -7.07
N ASN A 295 -31.72 5.92 -7.16
CA ASN A 295 -31.68 5.02 -6.01
C ASN A 295 -30.22 4.61 -5.76
N GLU A 296 -29.61 5.21 -4.74
CA GLU A 296 -28.19 5.07 -4.41
C GLU A 296 -27.76 3.61 -4.23
N ASP A 297 -28.49 2.84 -3.41
CA ASP A 297 -28.20 1.43 -3.11
C ASP A 297 -28.23 0.56 -4.39
N LEU A 298 -29.30 0.68 -5.18
CA LEU A 298 -29.48 -0.13 -6.39
C LEU A 298 -28.47 0.27 -7.47
N SER A 299 -28.18 1.57 -7.58
CA SER A 299 -27.21 2.10 -8.53
C SER A 299 -25.80 1.64 -8.18
N HIS A 300 -25.42 1.68 -6.89
CA HIS A 300 -24.15 1.15 -6.42
C HIS A 300 -23.98 -0.33 -6.77
N LEU A 301 -24.96 -1.19 -6.44
CA LEU A 301 -24.90 -2.62 -6.77
C LEU A 301 -24.80 -2.89 -8.28
N THR A 302 -25.47 -2.06 -9.09
CA THR A 302 -25.40 -2.13 -10.55
C THR A 302 -23.99 -1.77 -11.06
N ARG A 303 -23.36 -0.74 -10.50
CA ARG A 303 -21.98 -0.34 -10.85
C ARG A 303 -20.96 -1.39 -10.42
N VAL A 304 -21.14 -2.04 -9.27
CA VAL A 304 -20.30 -3.17 -8.83
C VAL A 304 -20.37 -4.33 -9.84
N ALA A 305 -21.58 -4.70 -10.28
CA ALA A 305 -21.75 -5.74 -11.29
C ALA A 305 -21.09 -5.37 -12.64
N LEU A 306 -21.27 -4.13 -13.12
CA LEU A 306 -20.61 -3.63 -14.34
C LEU A 306 -19.09 -3.60 -14.21
N SER A 307 -18.56 -3.25 -13.04
CA SER A 307 -17.14 -3.24 -12.72
C SER A 307 -16.53 -4.65 -12.78
N GLN A 308 -17.28 -5.69 -12.38
CA GLN A 308 -16.87 -7.08 -12.59
C GLN A 308 -16.93 -7.50 -14.06
N LEU A 309 -17.98 -7.11 -14.78
CA LEU A 309 -18.12 -7.40 -16.22
C LEU A 309 -17.03 -6.74 -17.07
N ALA A 310 -16.49 -5.60 -16.65
CA ALA A 310 -15.33 -4.96 -17.27
C ALA A 310 -14.03 -5.77 -17.12
N SER A 311 -13.92 -6.59 -16.06
CA SER A 311 -12.77 -7.44 -15.76
C SER A 311 -12.82 -8.84 -16.40
N LEU A 312 -13.86 -9.12 -17.20
CA LEU A 312 -14.08 -10.42 -17.83
C LEU A 312 -12.86 -10.83 -18.68
N SER A 313 -12.24 -11.96 -18.35
CA SER A 313 -11.03 -12.45 -19.02
C SER A 313 -10.92 -13.98 -19.01
N GLY A 314 -9.89 -14.51 -19.69
CA GLY A 314 -9.58 -15.94 -19.72
C GLY A 314 -10.29 -16.73 -20.82
N ASN A 315 -10.37 -18.05 -20.62
CA ASN A 315 -10.80 -19.02 -21.64
C ASN A 315 -12.30 -18.95 -22.01
N VAL A 316 -13.06 -18.06 -21.37
CA VAL A 316 -14.43 -17.75 -21.79
C VAL A 316 -14.45 -17.21 -23.21
N PHE A 317 -13.47 -16.39 -23.63
CA PHE A 317 -13.38 -15.94 -25.01
C PHE A 317 -12.80 -17.06 -25.90
N PRO A 318 -13.48 -17.44 -27.01
CA PRO A 318 -12.94 -18.43 -27.93
C PRO A 318 -11.73 -17.92 -28.72
N ASP A 319 -11.69 -16.61 -29.02
CA ASP A 319 -10.69 -15.96 -29.85
C ASP A 319 -10.68 -14.44 -29.60
N LYS A 320 -9.60 -13.76 -30.04
CA LYS A 320 -9.43 -12.31 -29.89
C LYS A 320 -10.55 -11.50 -30.57
N ALA A 321 -11.20 -12.03 -31.63
CA ALA A 321 -12.26 -11.29 -32.33
C ALA A 321 -13.54 -11.19 -31.49
N HIS A 322 -13.91 -12.25 -30.76
CA HIS A 322 -15.01 -12.20 -29.80
C HIS A 322 -14.69 -11.29 -28.61
N GLN A 323 -13.44 -11.28 -28.16
CA GLN A 323 -12.99 -10.35 -27.12
C GLN A 323 -13.08 -8.88 -27.59
N LEU A 324 -12.71 -8.60 -28.85
CA LEU A 324 -12.84 -7.28 -29.47
C LEU A 324 -14.31 -6.87 -29.62
N GLN A 325 -15.17 -7.79 -30.05
CA GLN A 325 -16.62 -7.52 -30.17
C GLN A 325 -17.25 -7.19 -28.82
N TYR A 326 -16.87 -7.94 -27.77
CA TYR A 326 -17.33 -7.66 -26.41
C TYR A 326 -16.87 -6.27 -25.94
N LEU A 327 -15.59 -5.92 -26.15
CA LEU A 327 -15.07 -4.59 -25.83
C LEU A 327 -15.83 -3.50 -26.58
N LYS A 328 -16.07 -3.68 -27.90
CA LYS A 328 -16.81 -2.73 -28.73
C LYS A 328 -18.22 -2.49 -28.17
N THR A 329 -18.98 -3.55 -27.90
CA THR A 329 -20.32 -3.45 -27.32
C THR A 329 -20.31 -2.84 -25.92
N PHE A 330 -19.30 -3.11 -25.10
CA PHE A 330 -19.15 -2.45 -23.80
C PHE A 330 -18.95 -0.94 -23.94
N LEU A 331 -18.08 -0.51 -24.86
CA LEU A 331 -17.81 0.91 -25.11
C LEU A 331 -19.00 1.64 -25.74
N GLU A 332 -19.75 0.99 -26.63
CA GLU A 332 -21.02 1.50 -27.19
C GLU A 332 -22.01 1.91 -26.08
N LEU A 333 -22.01 1.18 -24.96
CA LEU A 333 -22.91 1.41 -23.83
C LEU A 333 -22.33 2.34 -22.76
N LEU A 334 -21.00 2.31 -22.55
CA LEU A 334 -20.31 3.11 -21.54
C LEU A 334 -20.15 4.58 -21.96
N MET A 335 -19.71 4.85 -23.20
CA MET A 335 -19.37 6.21 -23.66
C MET A 335 -20.55 7.20 -23.57
N PRO A 336 -21.81 6.83 -23.91
CA PRO A 336 -22.95 7.74 -23.74
C PRO A 336 -23.17 8.18 -22.29
N HIS A 337 -22.91 7.28 -21.31
CA HIS A 337 -22.99 7.62 -19.90
C HIS A 337 -21.88 8.61 -19.53
N MET A 338 -20.62 8.33 -19.91
CA MET A 338 -19.49 9.25 -19.67
C MET A 338 -19.76 10.65 -20.26
N ARG A 339 -20.27 10.72 -21.49
CA ARG A 339 -20.62 11.98 -22.16
C ARG A 339 -21.71 12.74 -21.41
N LYS A 340 -22.77 12.05 -20.97
CA LYS A 340 -23.86 12.65 -20.17
C LYS A 340 -23.31 13.35 -18.93
N TYR A 341 -22.50 12.67 -18.13
CA TYR A 341 -21.94 13.24 -16.90
C TYR A 341 -20.93 14.37 -17.17
N THR A 342 -20.12 14.23 -18.22
CA THR A 342 -19.20 15.31 -18.65
C THR A 342 -19.96 16.56 -19.08
N THR A 343 -21.06 16.40 -19.82
CA THR A 343 -21.91 17.54 -20.22
C THR A 343 -22.55 18.20 -19.01
N ILE A 344 -23.06 17.41 -18.05
CA ILE A 344 -23.61 17.94 -16.79
C ILE A 344 -22.56 18.78 -16.08
N LEU A 345 -21.33 18.26 -15.91
CA LEU A 345 -20.21 18.99 -15.29
C LEU A 345 -19.90 20.31 -16.00
N SER A 346 -19.81 20.28 -17.33
CA SER A 346 -19.51 21.50 -18.10
C SER A 346 -20.62 22.56 -18.03
N SER A 347 -21.87 22.15 -17.77
CA SER A 347 -23.02 23.05 -17.67
C SER A 347 -23.29 23.54 -16.24
N ALA A 348 -22.89 22.76 -15.24
CA ALA A 348 -23.07 23.03 -13.82
C ALA A 348 -21.92 23.92 -13.33
N GLY A 349 -22.05 25.24 -13.51
CA GLY A 349 -21.03 26.21 -13.08
C GLY A 349 -20.75 26.26 -11.56
N ALA A 350 -21.49 25.52 -10.72
CA ALA A 350 -21.26 25.41 -9.28
C ALA A 350 -21.58 23.99 -8.75
N PRO A 351 -20.76 23.42 -7.84
CA PRO A 351 -20.94 22.06 -7.30
C PRO A 351 -22.23 21.88 -6.48
N SER A 352 -22.79 22.97 -5.91
CA SER A 352 -24.06 22.96 -5.17
C SER A 352 -25.31 22.66 -6.04
N SER A 353 -25.17 22.68 -7.36
CA SER A 353 -26.23 22.33 -8.30
C SER A 353 -26.27 20.84 -8.67
N LEU A 354 -25.27 20.06 -8.24
CA LEU A 354 -25.16 18.64 -8.54
C LEU A 354 -25.97 17.81 -7.54
N SER A 355 -26.52 16.68 -7.99
CA SER A 355 -27.19 15.74 -7.10
C SER A 355 -26.20 15.13 -6.11
N PRO A 356 -26.59 14.80 -4.87
CA PRO A 356 -25.70 14.20 -3.88
C PRO A 356 -25.07 12.89 -4.38
N SER A 357 -25.82 12.08 -5.14
CA SER A 357 -25.35 10.83 -5.74
C SER A 357 -24.47 11.01 -6.99
N PHE A 358 -24.19 12.24 -7.43
CA PHE A 358 -23.43 12.52 -8.64
C PHE A 358 -21.99 12.02 -8.50
N GLY A 359 -21.36 12.29 -7.36
CA GLY A 359 -19.99 11.88 -7.06
C GLY A 359 -19.82 10.36 -7.12
N ASP A 360 -20.70 9.61 -6.48
CA ASP A 360 -20.64 8.14 -6.46
C ASP A 360 -20.82 7.51 -7.84
N GLN A 361 -21.58 8.18 -8.71
CA GLN A 361 -21.77 7.76 -10.10
C GLN A 361 -20.48 7.99 -10.90
N MET A 362 -19.84 9.16 -10.75
CA MET A 362 -18.56 9.48 -11.37
C MET A 362 -17.46 8.51 -10.92
N ILE A 363 -17.37 8.22 -9.62
CA ILE A 363 -16.39 7.27 -9.06
C ILE A 363 -16.63 5.87 -9.63
N GLY A 364 -17.88 5.41 -9.64
CA GLY A 364 -18.22 4.10 -10.15
C GLY A 364 -17.94 3.94 -11.66
N LEU A 365 -18.19 4.97 -12.47
CA LEU A 365 -17.83 4.97 -13.90
C LEU A 365 -16.31 4.99 -14.10
N SER A 366 -15.58 5.76 -13.29
CA SER A 366 -14.11 5.80 -13.31
C SER A 366 -13.52 4.43 -13.00
N ASN A 367 -14.02 3.74 -11.97
CA ASN A 367 -13.59 2.38 -11.62
C ASN A 367 -13.89 1.36 -12.75
N ILE A 368 -15.10 1.41 -13.35
CA ILE A 368 -15.44 0.56 -14.51
C ILE A 368 -14.45 0.78 -15.65
N LEU A 369 -14.11 2.04 -15.95
CA LEU A 369 -13.18 2.39 -17.02
C LEU A 369 -11.76 1.88 -16.74
N VAL A 370 -11.25 2.08 -15.52
CA VAL A 370 -9.92 1.57 -15.11
C VAL A 370 -9.82 0.08 -15.25
N ARG A 371 -10.84 -0.66 -14.78
CA ARG A 371 -10.86 -2.11 -14.91
C ARG A 371 -10.92 -2.56 -16.35
N LEU A 372 -11.70 -1.88 -17.19
CA LEU A 372 -11.78 -2.18 -18.62
C LEU A 372 -10.42 -1.97 -19.30
N VAL A 373 -9.78 -0.83 -19.05
CA VAL A 373 -8.46 -0.48 -19.61
C VAL A 373 -7.38 -1.45 -19.12
N SER A 374 -7.35 -1.72 -17.82
CA SER A 374 -6.42 -2.67 -17.18
C SER A 374 -6.56 -4.09 -17.72
N ASN A 375 -7.78 -4.51 -18.03
CA ASN A 375 -8.08 -5.86 -18.50
C ASN A 375 -7.78 -6.05 -19.99
N PHE A 376 -8.29 -5.17 -20.86
CA PHE A 376 -8.16 -5.34 -22.31
C PHE A 376 -6.83 -4.82 -22.88
N ARG A 377 -6.14 -3.91 -22.16
CA ARG A 377 -4.86 -3.28 -22.56
C ARG A 377 -4.95 -2.54 -23.89
N ILE A 378 -4.01 -1.64 -24.18
CA ILE A 378 -4.12 -0.76 -25.35
C ILE A 378 -4.14 -1.51 -26.69
N GLU A 379 -3.51 -2.70 -26.77
CA GLU A 379 -3.43 -3.52 -27.99
C GLU A 379 -4.83 -3.85 -28.54
N MET A 380 -5.80 -4.12 -27.67
CA MET A 380 -7.18 -4.44 -28.07
C MET A 380 -7.95 -3.19 -28.49
N PHE A 381 -7.76 -2.07 -27.80
CA PHE A 381 -8.41 -0.80 -28.16
C PHE A 381 -7.94 -0.29 -29.53
N TYR A 382 -6.67 -0.51 -29.88
CA TYR A 382 -6.15 -0.13 -31.19
C TYR A 382 -6.71 -0.97 -32.36
N GLN A 383 -7.27 -2.15 -32.09
CA GLN A 383 -7.93 -2.98 -33.11
C GLN A 383 -9.34 -2.49 -33.48
N LEU A 384 -9.87 -1.48 -32.79
CA LEU A 384 -11.12 -0.83 -33.14
C LEU A 384 -11.00 -0.11 -34.50
N PRO A 385 -12.10 0.01 -35.27
CA PRO A 385 -12.05 0.62 -36.59
C PRO A 385 -11.53 2.07 -36.53
N PRO A 386 -10.68 2.49 -37.50
CA PRO A 386 -10.23 3.87 -37.59
C PRO A 386 -11.36 4.79 -38.05
N VAL A 387 -11.27 6.08 -37.72
CA VAL A 387 -12.23 7.09 -38.18
C VAL A 387 -12.23 7.14 -39.72
N PRO A 388 -13.41 7.16 -40.38
CA PRO A 388 -13.48 7.36 -41.83
C PRO A 388 -12.80 8.67 -42.22
N ALA A 389 -11.88 8.63 -43.19
CA ALA A 389 -11.01 9.75 -43.60
C ALA A 389 -11.76 11.04 -44.03
N ALA A 390 -13.07 10.99 -44.24
CA ALA A 390 -13.90 12.13 -44.64
C ALA A 390 -14.16 13.17 -43.53
N LEU A 391 -13.86 12.88 -42.26
CA LEU A 391 -14.17 13.74 -41.10
C LEU A 391 -12.93 14.38 -40.42
N GLY A 392 -11.73 14.17 -40.95
CA GLY A 392 -10.47 14.31 -40.21
C GLY A 392 -9.94 15.71 -39.86
N ASN A 393 -10.62 16.82 -40.20
CA ASN A 393 -9.99 18.15 -40.14
C ASN A 393 -10.75 19.28 -39.39
N GLU A 394 -11.88 19.02 -38.71
CA GLU A 394 -12.60 20.08 -37.99
C GLU A 394 -12.78 19.80 -36.48
N CYS A 395 -12.59 20.85 -35.68
CA CYS A 395 -12.63 21.02 -34.21
C CYS A 395 -13.06 19.82 -33.31
N PRO A 396 -12.29 19.47 -32.25
CA PRO A 396 -12.60 18.37 -31.31
C PRO A 396 -13.99 18.42 -30.65
N LEU A 397 -14.55 19.62 -30.42
CA LEU A 397 -15.83 19.79 -29.73
C LEU A 397 -17.06 19.63 -30.64
N LEU A 398 -16.93 19.87 -31.95
CA LEU A 398 -18.01 19.60 -32.93
C LEU A 398 -17.97 18.15 -33.44
N PHE A 399 -16.79 17.51 -33.36
CA PHE A 399 -16.52 16.12 -33.76
C PHE A 399 -17.38 15.07 -33.01
N LEU A 400 -17.73 15.33 -31.75
CA LEU A 400 -18.55 14.42 -30.92
C LEU A 400 -20.01 14.30 -31.38
N SER A 401 -20.55 15.32 -32.05
CA SER A 401 -21.91 15.28 -32.59
C SER A 401 -22.03 14.44 -33.87
N ALA A 402 -20.93 14.29 -34.62
CA ALA A 402 -20.89 13.59 -35.91
C ALA A 402 -20.59 12.08 -35.78
N LEU A 403 -19.91 11.65 -34.71
CA LEU A 403 -19.53 10.24 -34.43
C LEU A 403 -20.49 9.51 -33.49
N ALA A 404 -21.74 9.97 -33.39
CA ALA A 404 -22.72 9.43 -32.43
C ALA A 404 -23.05 7.93 -32.60
N SER A 405 -22.57 7.27 -33.67
CA SER A 405 -22.97 5.90 -34.04
C SER A 405 -21.85 4.86 -34.00
N ASP A 406 -20.57 5.23 -34.19
CA ASP A 406 -19.47 4.25 -34.37
C ASP A 406 -18.36 4.40 -33.32
N VAL A 407 -18.04 3.29 -32.65
CA VAL A 407 -16.94 3.21 -31.67
C VAL A 407 -15.61 3.05 -32.38
N THR A 408 -14.79 4.08 -32.28
CA THR A 408 -13.41 4.14 -32.80
C THR A 408 -12.43 4.41 -31.68
N PHE A 409 -11.16 4.07 -31.88
CA PHE A 409 -10.10 4.34 -30.89
C PHE A 409 -9.98 5.83 -30.54
N ASP A 410 -10.02 6.71 -31.55
CA ASP A 410 -9.92 8.16 -31.35
C ASP A 410 -11.15 8.75 -30.65
N ALA A 411 -12.36 8.23 -30.94
CA ALA A 411 -13.58 8.65 -30.26
C ALA A 411 -13.53 8.28 -28.77
N PHE A 412 -13.08 7.06 -28.46
CA PHE A 412 -12.89 6.62 -27.08
C PHE A 412 -11.87 7.49 -26.34
N LEU A 413 -10.70 7.75 -26.93
CA LEU A 413 -9.68 8.60 -26.30
C LEU A 413 -10.16 10.05 -26.11
N ALA A 414 -10.97 10.58 -27.04
CA ALA A 414 -11.57 11.90 -26.88
C ALA A 414 -12.55 11.96 -25.71
N GLU A 415 -13.43 10.96 -25.55
CA GLU A 415 -14.33 10.86 -24.42
C GLU A 415 -13.58 10.64 -23.10
N PHE A 416 -12.56 9.78 -23.09
CA PHE A 416 -11.74 9.53 -21.92
C PHE A 416 -10.98 10.80 -21.48
N CYS A 417 -10.44 11.55 -22.44
CA CYS A 417 -9.81 12.85 -22.19
C CYS A 417 -10.83 13.86 -21.65
N ALA A 418 -11.99 14.00 -22.29
CA ALA A 418 -13.02 14.94 -21.86
C ALA A 418 -13.53 14.62 -20.44
N PHE A 419 -13.73 13.34 -20.13
CA PHE A 419 -14.15 12.88 -18.80
C PHE A 419 -13.09 13.19 -17.74
N THR A 420 -11.81 12.91 -18.03
CA THR A 420 -10.68 13.23 -17.12
C THR A 420 -10.55 14.74 -16.90
N CYS A 421 -10.61 15.53 -17.98
CA CYS A 421 -10.56 16.99 -17.92
C CYS A 421 -11.75 17.59 -17.16
N GLY A 422 -12.94 16.99 -17.28
CA GLY A 422 -14.14 17.39 -16.54
C GLY A 422 -13.94 17.26 -15.03
N CYS A 423 -13.38 16.15 -14.56
CA CYS A 423 -13.03 15.95 -13.14
C CYS A 423 -11.98 16.95 -12.64
N LEU A 424 -10.99 17.30 -13.47
CA LEU A 424 -9.97 18.30 -13.11
C LEU A 424 -10.53 19.72 -13.05
N GLN A 425 -11.48 20.06 -13.92
CA GLN A 425 -12.11 21.37 -13.92
C GLN A 425 -13.03 21.56 -12.71
N SER A 426 -13.73 20.52 -12.29
CA SER A 426 -14.57 20.57 -11.08
C SER A 426 -13.74 20.70 -9.80
N LEU A 427 -12.49 20.26 -9.76
CA LEU A 427 -11.60 20.51 -8.61
C LEU A 427 -11.33 22.00 -8.37
N LYS A 428 -11.38 22.85 -9.41
CA LYS A 428 -11.10 24.29 -9.29
C LYS A 428 -12.18 25.07 -8.53
N SER A 429 -13.36 24.47 -8.30
CA SER A 429 -14.54 25.17 -7.77
C SER A 429 -15.04 24.64 -6.41
N VAL A 430 -14.30 23.72 -5.79
CA VAL A 430 -14.70 23.08 -4.52
C VAL A 430 -13.91 23.67 -3.37
N GLU A 431 -14.62 24.06 -2.31
CA GLU A 431 -14.05 24.68 -1.10
C GLU A 431 -13.25 23.68 -0.23
N GLU A 432 -13.55 22.37 -0.28
CA GLU A 432 -12.83 21.31 0.43
C GLU A 432 -12.33 20.20 -0.54
N VAL A 433 -11.03 20.14 -0.79
CA VAL A 433 -10.43 19.26 -1.83
C VAL A 433 -10.22 17.82 -1.33
N GLU A 434 -9.86 17.64 -0.06
CA GLU A 434 -9.43 16.37 0.54
C GLU A 434 -10.52 15.29 0.59
N PHE A 435 -11.80 15.67 0.65
CA PHE A 435 -12.94 14.73 0.67
C PHE A 435 -13.77 14.76 -0.62
N SER A 436 -13.19 15.29 -1.70
CA SER A 436 -13.91 15.47 -2.96
C SER A 436 -13.84 14.21 -3.84
N TRP A 437 -15.01 13.70 -4.23
CA TRP A 437 -15.16 12.62 -5.22
C TRP A 437 -14.41 12.87 -6.54
N ASN A 438 -14.11 14.13 -6.85
CA ASN A 438 -13.34 14.55 -8.02
C ASN A 438 -11.91 14.00 -8.02
N LEU A 439 -11.24 14.06 -6.86
CA LEU A 439 -9.86 13.63 -6.69
C LEU A 439 -9.76 12.10 -6.84
N ASP A 440 -10.68 11.37 -6.20
CA ASP A 440 -10.79 9.91 -6.35
C ASP A 440 -11.02 9.52 -7.82
N CYS A 441 -11.95 10.19 -8.50
CA CYS A 441 -12.17 9.98 -9.93
C CYS A 441 -10.91 10.23 -10.73
N PHE A 442 -10.21 11.34 -10.48
CA PHE A 442 -8.97 11.66 -11.19
C PHE A 442 -7.88 10.62 -10.96
N ASN A 443 -7.71 10.12 -9.73
CA ASN A 443 -6.73 9.09 -9.41
C ASN A 443 -7.01 7.79 -10.18
N TYR A 444 -8.27 7.30 -10.16
CA TYR A 444 -8.68 6.18 -11.00
C TYR A 444 -8.36 6.45 -12.48
N LEU A 445 -8.82 7.56 -13.04
CA LEU A 445 -8.61 7.86 -14.47
C LEU A 445 -7.13 7.97 -14.84
N THR A 446 -6.30 8.50 -13.93
CA THR A 446 -4.85 8.58 -14.13
C THR A 446 -4.22 7.19 -14.17
N ASP A 447 -4.64 6.27 -13.30
CA ASP A 447 -4.20 4.87 -13.34
C ASP A 447 -4.56 4.19 -14.68
N ALA A 448 -5.76 4.47 -15.21
CA ALA A 448 -6.15 4.00 -16.54
C ALA A 448 -5.21 4.56 -17.63
N TRP A 449 -4.87 5.84 -17.60
CA TRP A 449 -3.91 6.41 -18.55
C TRP A 449 -2.54 5.76 -18.41
N LEU A 450 -2.06 5.51 -17.19
CA LEU A 450 -0.76 4.89 -16.93
C LEU A 450 -0.67 3.44 -17.44
N VAL A 451 -1.78 2.69 -17.45
CA VAL A 451 -1.83 1.37 -18.09
C VAL A 451 -1.48 1.46 -19.56
N PHE A 452 -2.10 2.40 -20.28
CA PHE A 452 -1.81 2.65 -21.70
C PHE A 452 -0.39 3.18 -21.93
N VAL A 453 0.09 4.08 -21.07
CA VAL A 453 1.47 4.57 -21.12
C VAL A 453 2.46 3.42 -20.94
N GLY A 454 2.24 2.57 -19.94
CA GLY A 454 3.09 1.43 -19.64
C GLY A 454 3.16 0.42 -20.78
N ASP A 455 2.02 0.10 -21.40
CA ASP A 455 1.97 -0.77 -22.59
C ASP A 455 2.83 -0.22 -23.73
N VAL A 456 2.72 1.08 -24.02
CA VAL A 456 3.48 1.74 -25.09
C VAL A 456 4.97 1.82 -24.75
N GLU A 457 5.32 2.09 -23.49
CA GLU A 457 6.71 2.10 -23.01
C GLU A 457 7.37 0.72 -23.10
N GLU A 458 6.65 -0.35 -22.75
CA GLU A 458 7.13 -1.73 -22.82
C GLU A 458 7.36 -2.17 -24.27
N GLU A 459 6.40 -1.92 -25.15
CA GLU A 459 6.46 -2.30 -26.56
C GLU A 459 7.51 -1.52 -27.36
N LEU A 460 7.74 -0.24 -27.03
CA LEU A 460 8.81 0.57 -27.65
C LEU A 460 10.19 0.30 -27.04
N GLY A 461 10.26 -0.16 -25.78
CA GLY A 461 11.51 -0.45 -25.06
C GLY A 461 12.09 -1.84 -25.34
N GLY A 462 11.26 -2.79 -25.77
CA GLY A 462 11.70 -4.14 -26.15
C GLY A 462 12.49 -4.16 -27.46
N GLY A 463 13.82 -4.29 -27.39
CA GLY A 463 14.74 -4.28 -28.55
C GLY A 463 14.60 -5.42 -29.57
N THR A 464 13.48 -6.16 -29.58
CA THR A 464 13.21 -7.28 -30.50
C THR A 464 11.97 -7.06 -31.37
N THR A 465 11.38 -5.88 -31.39
CA THR A 465 10.20 -5.59 -32.22
C THR A 465 10.61 -5.35 -33.69
N GLY A 466 9.94 -6.03 -34.63
CA GLY A 466 10.17 -5.83 -36.06
C GLY A 466 9.78 -4.40 -36.51
N GLU A 467 10.40 -3.89 -37.57
CA GLU A 467 10.24 -2.50 -38.07
C GLU A 467 8.76 -2.07 -38.23
N GLY A 468 7.87 -2.98 -38.63
CA GLY A 468 6.44 -2.72 -38.74
C GLY A 468 5.69 -2.54 -37.40
N ASN A 469 6.15 -3.19 -36.33
CA ASN A 469 5.54 -3.05 -35.00
C ASN A 469 5.98 -1.73 -34.33
N GLN A 470 7.22 -1.29 -34.59
CA GLN A 470 7.73 -0.01 -34.10
C GLN A 470 6.95 1.18 -34.68
N ALA A 471 6.67 1.17 -35.99
CA ALA A 471 5.89 2.23 -36.65
C ALA A 471 4.45 2.31 -36.10
N LYS A 472 3.81 1.16 -35.86
CA LYS A 472 2.48 1.07 -35.23
C LYS A 472 2.47 1.74 -33.85
N TRP A 473 3.38 1.34 -32.96
CA TRP A 473 3.42 1.86 -31.59
C TRP A 473 3.86 3.33 -31.52
N THR A 474 4.67 3.78 -32.46
CA THR A 474 5.01 5.21 -32.62
C THR A 474 3.78 6.03 -33.00
N ALA A 475 2.92 5.52 -33.90
CA ALA A 475 1.66 6.18 -34.25
C ALA A 475 0.69 6.21 -33.06
N VAL A 476 0.56 5.10 -32.31
CA VAL A 476 -0.26 5.05 -31.09
C VAL A 476 0.22 6.06 -30.06
N LYS A 477 1.54 6.15 -29.83
CA LYS A 477 2.14 7.15 -28.95
C LYS A 477 1.77 8.58 -29.38
N ALA A 478 1.85 8.88 -30.67
CA ALA A 478 1.49 10.20 -31.20
C ALA A 478 0.01 10.55 -30.97
N THR A 479 -0.90 9.56 -31.12
CA THR A 479 -2.32 9.76 -30.79
C THR A 479 -2.52 10.03 -29.30
N LEU A 480 -1.88 9.26 -28.40
CA LEU A 480 -1.97 9.48 -26.96
C LEU A 480 -1.45 10.86 -26.54
N GLN A 481 -0.30 11.28 -27.10
CA GLN A 481 0.31 12.59 -26.83
C GLN A 481 -0.67 13.75 -27.03
N LYS A 482 -1.51 13.69 -28.07
CA LYS A 482 -2.52 14.73 -28.35
C LYS A 482 -3.49 14.93 -27.19
N TYR A 483 -3.90 13.85 -26.53
CA TYR A 483 -4.89 13.88 -25.45
C TYR A 483 -4.23 14.11 -24.08
N THR A 484 -3.11 13.43 -23.79
CA THR A 484 -2.40 13.58 -22.51
C THR A 484 -1.81 14.97 -22.32
N ARG A 485 -1.49 15.68 -23.41
CA ARG A 485 -1.13 17.11 -23.39
C ARG A 485 -2.15 17.94 -22.63
N ASN A 486 -3.43 17.80 -22.99
CA ASN A 486 -4.51 18.59 -22.39
C ASN A 486 -4.74 18.22 -20.93
N VAL A 487 -4.66 16.91 -20.61
CA VAL A 487 -4.79 16.42 -19.22
C VAL A 487 -3.69 16.99 -18.34
N PHE A 488 -2.43 16.94 -18.79
CA PHE A 488 -1.29 17.48 -18.03
C PHE A 488 -1.42 18.98 -17.83
N GLN A 489 -1.74 19.75 -18.87
CA GLN A 489 -1.93 21.20 -18.76
C GLN A 489 -3.03 21.54 -17.75
N LEU A 490 -4.20 20.91 -17.84
CA LEU A 490 -5.30 21.17 -16.93
C LEU A 490 -4.99 20.75 -15.50
N TYR A 491 -4.21 19.69 -15.29
CA TYR A 491 -3.76 19.30 -13.95
C TYR A 491 -2.90 20.39 -13.31
N VAL A 492 -1.90 20.90 -14.03
CA VAL A 492 -1.01 21.97 -13.54
C VAL A 492 -1.84 23.21 -13.18
N GLU A 493 -2.76 23.61 -14.05
CA GLU A 493 -3.66 24.75 -13.80
C GLU A 493 -4.63 24.51 -12.63
N ALA A 494 -5.14 23.29 -12.47
CA ALA A 494 -6.06 22.94 -11.38
C ALA A 494 -5.33 22.93 -10.04
N ARG A 495 -4.13 22.34 -9.97
CA ARG A 495 -3.35 22.29 -8.74
C ARG A 495 -2.95 23.68 -8.26
N ILE A 496 -2.56 24.57 -9.16
CA ILE A 496 -2.27 25.97 -8.83
C ILE A 496 -3.52 26.69 -8.31
N ALA A 497 -4.68 26.49 -8.94
CA ALA A 497 -5.92 27.11 -8.49
C ALA A 497 -6.36 26.61 -7.09
N ILE A 498 -6.15 25.33 -6.80
CA ILE A 498 -6.40 24.73 -5.49
C ILE A 498 -5.49 25.35 -4.44
N ALA A 499 -4.18 25.40 -4.69
CA ALA A 499 -3.22 25.95 -3.75
C ALA A 499 -3.50 27.43 -3.41
N HIS A 500 -3.99 28.21 -4.38
CA HIS A 500 -4.47 29.57 -4.11
C HIS A 500 -5.67 29.60 -3.16
N SER A 501 -6.64 28.71 -3.37
CA SER A 501 -7.84 28.63 -2.53
C SER A 501 -7.51 28.18 -1.12
N GLU A 502 -6.60 27.23 -0.95
CA GLU A 502 -6.14 26.73 0.36
C GLU A 502 -5.48 27.84 1.19
N LEU A 503 -4.66 28.68 0.54
CA LEU A 503 -4.07 29.88 1.17
C LEU A 503 -5.09 30.96 1.54
N GLU A 504 -6.13 31.17 0.72
CA GLU A 504 -7.15 32.20 0.98
C GLU A 504 -8.09 31.85 2.14
N GLN A 505 -8.25 30.57 2.47
CA GLN A 505 -9.22 30.10 3.46
C GLN A 505 -8.65 29.90 4.87
N ASP A 506 -7.37 30.21 5.12
CA ASP A 506 -6.67 29.99 6.40
C ASP A 506 -6.86 28.56 6.98
N LEU A 507 -7.15 27.57 6.13
CA LEU A 507 -7.41 26.18 6.55
C LEU A 507 -6.17 25.46 7.10
N VAL A 508 -4.99 26.10 7.02
CA VAL A 508 -3.69 25.56 7.43
C VAL A 508 -3.53 25.48 8.98
N GLU A 509 -4.46 26.04 9.77
CA GLU A 509 -4.25 26.17 11.23
C GLU A 509 -4.47 24.89 12.07
N ASN A 510 -5.03 23.78 11.56
CA ASN A 510 -5.47 22.67 12.45
C ASN A 510 -5.11 21.22 12.08
N GLU A 511 -4.43 20.94 10.98
CA GLU A 511 -3.96 19.58 10.69
C GLU A 511 -2.45 19.46 10.90
N GLU A 512 -1.98 18.34 11.44
CA GLU A 512 -0.56 18.04 11.55
C GLU A 512 0.08 18.23 10.17
N THR A 513 0.77 19.36 9.91
CA THR A 513 1.32 19.76 8.60
C THR A 513 1.78 18.55 7.80
N CYS A 514 0.92 18.05 6.91
CA CYS A 514 1.22 16.88 6.12
C CYS A 514 2.27 17.32 5.09
N ASP A 515 3.28 16.48 4.87
CA ASP A 515 4.30 16.76 3.87
C ASP A 515 3.68 16.50 2.49
N ASP A 516 3.34 17.55 1.73
CA ASP A 516 2.73 17.47 0.38
C ASP A 516 3.44 16.43 -0.50
N LYS A 517 4.77 16.33 -0.35
CA LYS A 517 5.61 15.40 -1.10
C LYS A 517 5.25 13.95 -0.83
N LYS A 518 4.84 13.63 0.39
CA LYS A 518 4.41 12.28 0.82
C LYS A 518 2.94 12.05 0.51
N GLU A 519 2.10 13.05 0.72
CA GLU A 519 0.66 12.92 0.51
C GLU A 519 0.32 12.72 -0.98
N PHE A 520 0.90 13.56 -1.84
CA PHE A 520 0.64 13.52 -3.28
C PHE A 520 1.72 12.74 -4.06
N GLU A 521 2.58 11.96 -3.40
CA GLU A 521 3.72 11.28 -4.05
C GLU A 521 3.28 10.40 -5.23
N GLU A 522 2.31 9.52 -4.98
CA GLU A 522 1.80 8.57 -5.98
C GLU A 522 1.15 9.33 -7.15
N GLN A 523 0.39 10.38 -6.84
CA GLN A 523 -0.27 11.21 -7.85
C GLN A 523 0.75 11.98 -8.70
N LEU A 524 1.77 12.60 -8.09
CA LEU A 524 2.80 13.36 -8.80
C LEU A 524 3.70 12.44 -9.63
N GLU A 525 4.01 11.22 -9.16
CA GLU A 525 4.68 10.20 -9.97
C GLU A 525 3.84 9.84 -11.20
N ALA A 526 2.54 9.63 -11.02
CA ALA A 526 1.62 9.30 -12.10
C ALA A 526 1.52 10.42 -13.15
N VAL A 527 1.28 11.66 -12.72
CA VAL A 527 1.23 12.83 -13.60
C VAL A 527 2.58 13.09 -14.26
N GLY A 528 3.68 12.89 -13.54
CA GLY A 528 5.04 13.01 -14.08
C GLY A 528 5.27 12.05 -15.25
N ARG A 529 4.79 10.81 -15.15
CA ARG A 529 4.83 9.84 -16.26
C ARG A 529 3.94 10.26 -17.43
N LEU A 530 2.74 10.80 -17.18
CA LEU A 530 1.88 11.34 -18.25
C LEU A 530 2.55 12.52 -18.98
N GLY A 531 3.19 13.44 -18.25
CA GLY A 531 3.92 14.57 -18.83
C GLY A 531 5.11 14.14 -19.69
N ARG A 532 5.72 12.98 -19.43
CA ARG A 532 6.82 12.44 -20.24
C ARG A 532 6.37 11.91 -21.60
N LEU A 533 5.08 11.59 -21.79
CA LEU A 533 4.60 11.19 -23.12
C LEU A 533 4.78 12.30 -24.14
N ASP A 534 4.38 13.54 -23.80
CA ASP A 534 4.63 14.75 -24.59
C ASP A 534 5.60 15.69 -23.85
N CYS A 535 6.79 15.16 -23.61
CA CYS A 535 7.79 15.80 -22.78
C CYS A 535 8.16 17.21 -23.26
N ALA A 536 8.21 17.46 -24.57
CA ALA A 536 8.53 18.77 -25.13
C ALA A 536 7.50 19.84 -24.72
N HIS A 537 6.22 19.54 -24.85
CA HIS A 537 5.16 20.46 -24.46
C HIS A 537 5.12 20.65 -22.94
N SER A 538 5.15 19.56 -22.17
CA SER A 538 5.10 19.61 -20.71
C SER A 538 6.25 20.43 -20.11
N LEU A 539 7.48 20.24 -20.61
CA LEU A 539 8.63 21.03 -20.14
C LEU A 539 8.53 22.50 -20.55
N HIS A 540 8.09 22.80 -21.77
CA HIS A 540 7.91 24.19 -22.21
C HIS A 540 6.86 24.91 -21.35
N LEU A 541 5.71 24.27 -21.08
CA LEU A 541 4.66 24.82 -20.23
C LEU A 541 5.19 25.17 -18.84
N VAL A 542 5.81 24.21 -18.17
CA VAL A 542 6.29 24.40 -16.79
C VAL A 542 7.46 25.40 -16.74
N THR A 543 8.35 25.39 -17.73
CA THR A 543 9.44 26.38 -17.83
C THR A 543 8.91 27.81 -18.00
N SER A 544 7.89 28.00 -18.84
CA SER A 544 7.24 29.30 -19.02
C SER A 544 6.60 29.78 -17.72
N MET A 545 5.85 28.90 -17.04
CA MET A 545 5.16 29.25 -15.79
C MET A 545 6.15 29.56 -14.66
N LEU A 546 7.23 28.78 -14.50
CA LEU A 546 8.31 29.06 -13.55
C LEU A 546 8.99 30.40 -13.83
N GLY A 547 9.30 30.69 -15.09
CA GLY A 547 9.90 31.97 -15.50
C GLY A 547 9.00 33.16 -15.20
N ASP A 548 7.70 33.05 -15.51
CA ASP A 548 6.71 34.09 -15.24
C ASP A 548 6.56 34.36 -13.74
N ARG A 549 6.55 33.31 -12.91
CA ARG A 549 6.46 33.45 -11.44
C ARG A 549 7.75 33.97 -10.82
N LEU A 550 8.91 33.52 -11.28
CA LEU A 550 10.20 34.06 -10.85
C LEU A 550 10.32 35.55 -11.17
N ALA A 551 9.91 35.99 -12.37
CA ALA A 551 9.91 37.40 -12.74
C ALA A 551 8.99 38.26 -11.85
N LYS A 552 7.83 37.72 -11.46
CA LYS A 552 6.94 38.37 -10.49
C LYS A 552 7.56 38.46 -9.10
N TRP A 553 8.19 37.38 -8.62
CA TRP A 553 8.89 37.36 -7.33
C TRP A 553 10.03 38.38 -7.29
N GLN A 554 10.84 38.47 -8.36
CA GLN A 554 11.92 39.45 -8.49
C GLN A 554 11.42 40.91 -8.55
N GLY A 555 10.20 41.12 -9.05
CA GLY A 555 9.62 42.45 -9.25
C GLY A 555 8.78 42.98 -8.08
N GLN A 556 8.45 42.16 -7.08
CA GLN A 556 7.63 42.58 -5.94
C GLN A 556 8.48 43.25 -4.84
N PRO A 557 7.99 44.35 -4.24
CA PRO A 557 8.59 44.89 -3.01
C PRO A 557 8.34 43.94 -1.83
N ALA A 558 9.27 43.88 -0.88
CA ALA A 558 9.28 43.00 0.30
C ALA A 558 8.05 43.08 1.24
N THR A 559 7.07 43.94 0.95
CA THR A 559 5.86 44.17 1.77
C THR A 559 4.57 44.05 0.95
N GLY A 560 4.60 43.35 -0.18
CA GLY A 560 3.44 43.19 -1.07
C GLY A 560 2.51 42.04 -0.64
N THR A 561 1.20 42.31 -0.56
CA THR A 561 0.17 41.27 -0.42
C THR A 561 0.17 40.36 -1.65
N GLY A 562 0.28 39.04 -1.46
CA GLY A 562 0.25 38.04 -2.54
C GLY A 562 1.60 37.43 -2.92
N LEU A 563 2.65 37.66 -2.12
CA LEU A 563 3.91 36.94 -2.27
C LEU A 563 3.75 35.46 -1.90
N ASP A 564 2.99 35.15 -0.84
CA ASP A 564 2.74 33.78 -0.38
C ASP A 564 2.13 32.92 -1.49
N VAL A 565 1.18 33.49 -2.24
CA VAL A 565 0.57 32.87 -3.42
C VAL A 565 1.61 32.51 -4.47
N ILE A 566 2.55 33.42 -4.77
CA ILE A 566 3.60 33.18 -5.77
C ILE A 566 4.58 32.10 -5.27
N LEU A 567 4.93 32.12 -3.97
CA LEU A 567 5.84 31.14 -3.37
C LEU A 567 5.21 29.74 -3.37
N GLU A 568 3.90 29.66 -3.14
CA GLU A 568 3.12 28.42 -3.19
C GLU A 568 2.99 27.89 -4.64
N GLU A 569 2.72 28.76 -5.61
CA GLU A 569 2.75 28.39 -7.04
C GLU A 569 4.11 27.83 -7.45
N LEU A 570 5.19 28.46 -6.99
CA LEU A 570 6.56 28.00 -7.26
C LEU A 570 6.83 26.64 -6.61
N HIS A 571 6.34 26.39 -5.39
CA HIS A 571 6.46 25.11 -4.70
C HIS A 571 5.84 23.97 -5.54
N TRP A 572 4.57 24.09 -5.94
CA TRP A 572 3.90 23.09 -6.76
C TRP A 572 4.53 22.91 -8.16
N LEU A 573 4.94 24.00 -8.82
CA LEU A 573 5.61 23.93 -10.11
C LEU A 573 6.95 23.19 -10.00
N VAL A 574 7.74 23.41 -8.94
CA VAL A 574 9.00 22.70 -8.72
C VAL A 574 8.76 21.22 -8.42
N LEU A 575 7.74 20.87 -7.63
CA LEU A 575 7.35 19.48 -7.38
C LEU A 575 7.02 18.76 -8.69
N ILE A 576 6.09 19.31 -9.49
CA ILE A 576 5.69 18.74 -10.78
C ILE A 576 6.89 18.59 -11.72
N THR A 577 7.76 19.62 -11.79
CA THR A 577 9.00 19.56 -12.60
C THR A 577 9.91 18.41 -12.16
N GLY A 578 10.09 18.23 -10.85
CA GLY A 578 10.92 17.16 -10.28
C GLY A 578 10.45 15.77 -10.67
N HIS A 579 9.13 15.52 -10.62
CA HIS A 579 8.54 14.26 -11.03
C HIS A 579 8.57 14.05 -12.55
N VAL A 580 8.46 15.09 -13.37
CA VAL A 580 8.62 14.97 -14.84
C VAL A 580 10.07 14.65 -15.21
N LEU A 581 11.05 15.33 -14.61
CA LEU A 581 12.47 15.21 -14.98
C LEU A 581 13.15 13.94 -14.44
N ALA A 582 12.74 13.41 -13.29
CA ALA A 582 13.44 12.30 -12.65
C ALA A 582 12.51 11.33 -11.90
N ASN A 583 12.90 10.07 -11.85
CA ASN A 583 12.27 9.05 -11.00
C ASN A 583 12.85 9.08 -9.59
N GLU A 584 12.12 8.49 -8.64
CA GLU A 584 12.61 8.33 -7.28
C GLU A 584 13.77 7.30 -7.25
N PRO A 585 14.90 7.60 -6.59
CA PRO A 585 16.01 6.66 -6.44
C PRO A 585 15.68 5.56 -5.42
N LYS A 586 14.99 4.49 -5.82
CA LYS A 586 14.68 3.32 -4.97
C LYS A 586 15.93 2.43 -4.75
N ASP A 587 16.84 2.86 -3.88
CA ASP A 587 18.12 2.20 -3.47
C ASP A 587 19.09 1.75 -4.60
N GLU A 588 18.69 1.78 -5.86
CA GLU A 588 19.45 1.54 -7.08
C GLU A 588 19.95 2.86 -7.69
N LEU A 589 20.81 2.79 -8.72
CA LEU A 589 21.24 3.97 -9.46
C LEU A 589 20.02 4.60 -10.16
N ALA A 590 19.74 5.88 -9.89
CA ALA A 590 18.68 6.60 -10.59
C ALA A 590 19.00 6.68 -12.09
N HIS A 591 18.01 6.35 -12.92
CA HIS A 591 18.13 6.35 -14.37
C HIS A 591 17.40 7.55 -14.98
N ILE A 592 17.96 8.14 -16.04
CA ILE A 592 17.26 9.16 -16.82
C ILE A 592 16.07 8.48 -17.52
N PRO A 593 14.84 9.00 -17.38
CA PRO A 593 13.69 8.46 -18.10
C PRO A 593 13.93 8.44 -19.62
N SER A 594 13.57 7.34 -20.29
CA SER A 594 13.85 7.14 -21.72
C SER A 594 13.30 8.26 -22.60
N ALA A 595 12.11 8.78 -22.29
CA ALA A 595 11.49 9.91 -22.99
C ALA A 595 12.31 11.21 -22.88
N ILE A 596 12.91 11.48 -21.73
CA ILE A 596 13.77 12.65 -21.47
C ILE A 596 15.07 12.52 -22.27
N ASN A 597 15.65 11.31 -22.29
CA ASN A 597 16.87 11.05 -23.03
C ASN A 597 16.65 11.26 -24.54
N ALA A 598 15.55 10.71 -25.09
CA ALA A 598 15.18 10.87 -26.48
C ALA A 598 14.92 12.34 -26.87
N LEU A 599 14.22 13.10 -26.02
CA LEU A 599 13.98 14.53 -26.29
C LEU A 599 15.28 15.35 -26.32
N SER A 600 16.25 15.00 -25.48
CA SER A 600 17.51 15.75 -25.37
C SER A 600 18.38 15.64 -26.64
N ASP A 601 18.19 14.59 -27.44
CA ASP A 601 18.81 14.46 -28.76
C ASP A 601 18.24 15.45 -29.80
N GLU A 602 17.05 15.98 -29.54
CA GLU A 602 16.34 16.88 -30.46
C GLU A 602 16.26 18.33 -29.95
N SER A 603 16.20 18.55 -28.63
CA SER A 603 15.90 19.86 -28.02
C SER A 603 16.62 20.09 -26.68
N ASP A 604 16.88 21.37 -26.36
CA ASP A 604 17.45 21.81 -25.09
C ASP A 604 16.40 21.99 -23.96
N ALA A 605 15.15 21.58 -24.19
CA ALA A 605 14.03 21.78 -23.26
C ALA A 605 14.31 21.28 -21.83
N VAL A 606 15.03 20.16 -21.69
CA VAL A 606 15.43 19.57 -20.39
C VAL A 606 16.39 20.47 -19.63
N ILE A 607 17.37 21.06 -20.35
CA ILE A 607 18.35 21.99 -19.79
C ILE A 607 17.66 23.29 -19.39
N LEU A 608 16.75 23.80 -20.22
CA LEU A 608 15.99 25.01 -19.94
C LEU A 608 15.10 24.86 -18.70
N ALA A 609 14.37 23.75 -18.58
CA ALA A 609 13.54 23.47 -17.40
C ALA A 609 14.38 23.35 -16.12
N THR A 610 15.52 22.65 -16.20
CA THR A 610 16.47 22.55 -15.09
C THR A 610 16.99 23.92 -14.69
N ASN A 611 17.41 24.74 -15.66
CA ASN A 611 17.94 26.08 -15.41
C ASN A 611 16.89 27.01 -14.80
N ALA A 612 15.60 26.88 -15.17
CA ALA A 612 14.52 27.64 -14.56
C ALA A 612 14.40 27.34 -13.06
N VAL A 613 14.39 26.07 -12.66
CA VAL A 613 14.36 25.69 -11.23
C VAL A 613 15.63 26.14 -10.51
N MET A 614 16.81 25.99 -11.14
CA MET A 614 18.07 26.47 -10.56
C MET A 614 18.09 27.99 -10.38
N ALA A 615 17.46 28.76 -11.27
CA ALA A 615 17.34 30.21 -11.14
C ALA A 615 16.46 30.62 -9.95
N VAL A 616 15.39 29.87 -9.67
CA VAL A 616 14.57 30.06 -8.45
C VAL A 616 15.42 29.83 -7.20
N LEU A 617 16.19 28.74 -7.14
CA LEU A 617 17.11 28.46 -6.03
C LEU A 617 18.21 29.52 -5.89
N GLN A 618 18.76 30.01 -7.00
CA GLN A 618 19.77 31.09 -6.99
C GLN A 618 19.21 32.38 -6.40
N PHE A 619 18.00 32.78 -6.82
CA PHE A 619 17.36 33.98 -6.30
C PHE A 619 17.04 33.83 -4.81
N GLN A 620 16.49 32.69 -4.39
CA GLN A 620 16.23 32.41 -2.98
C GLN A 620 17.47 32.57 -2.09
N ASN A 621 18.59 31.96 -2.50
CA ASN A 621 19.84 32.07 -1.76
C ASN A 621 20.41 33.49 -1.75
N SER A 622 20.17 34.25 -2.83
CA SER A 622 20.58 35.65 -2.90
C SER A 622 19.79 36.50 -1.90
N CYS A 623 18.50 36.21 -1.70
CA CYS A 623 17.68 36.86 -0.66
C CYS A 623 18.18 36.53 0.75
N LEU A 624 18.50 35.26 1.03
CA LEU A 624 19.00 34.82 2.36
C LEU A 624 20.38 35.41 2.73
N THR A 625 21.23 35.68 1.74
CA THR A 625 22.61 36.16 1.98
C THR A 625 22.74 37.68 1.95
N ASN A 626 21.66 38.40 1.64
CA ASN A 626 21.69 39.84 1.51
C ASN A 626 21.55 40.52 2.89
N GLU A 627 22.68 40.98 3.43
CA GLU A 627 22.79 41.63 4.75
C GLU A 627 21.94 42.90 4.92
N THR A 628 21.37 43.46 3.84
CA THR A 628 20.56 44.69 3.87
C THR A 628 19.06 44.46 4.10
N LEU A 629 18.60 43.20 4.12
CA LEU A 629 17.18 42.86 4.29
C LEU A 629 16.91 42.46 5.75
N ASP A 630 16.46 43.41 6.56
CA ASP A 630 15.83 43.10 7.85
C ASP A 630 14.44 42.46 7.56
N GLY A 631 14.21 41.22 8.00
CA GLY A 631 12.93 40.49 7.78
C GLY A 631 12.91 39.55 6.58
N PHE A 632 13.93 38.69 6.41
CA PHE A 632 13.97 37.72 5.31
C PHE A 632 12.84 36.67 5.35
N ASP A 633 12.28 36.38 6.52
CA ASP A 633 11.14 35.47 6.69
C ASP A 633 9.87 35.97 5.96
N ASP A 634 9.75 37.29 5.71
CA ASP A 634 8.63 37.88 4.95
C ASP A 634 8.82 37.78 3.43
N ILE A 635 9.99 37.35 2.94
CA ILE A 635 10.36 37.33 1.50
C ILE A 635 10.56 35.90 0.99
N VAL A 636 10.95 34.97 1.87
CA VAL A 636 11.34 33.61 1.52
C VAL A 636 10.52 32.60 2.29
N SER A 637 10.00 31.59 1.59
CA SER A 637 9.28 30.48 2.21
C SER A 637 10.23 29.31 2.56
N PRO A 638 10.20 28.80 3.80
CA PRO A 638 10.93 27.59 4.18
C PRO A 638 10.41 26.34 3.44
N LEU A 639 9.11 26.29 3.12
CA LEU A 639 8.49 25.21 2.34
C LEU A 639 9.08 25.15 0.92
N LEU A 640 9.15 26.30 0.23
CA LEU A 640 9.77 26.40 -1.10
C LEU A 640 11.24 26.00 -1.04
N ALA A 641 11.97 26.44 -0.01
CA ALA A 641 13.37 26.08 0.18
C ALA A 641 13.55 24.56 0.32
N GLU A 642 12.67 23.91 1.08
CA GLU A 642 12.68 22.47 1.28
C GLU A 642 12.45 21.74 -0.04
N THR A 643 11.47 22.20 -0.82
CA THR A 643 11.14 21.64 -2.14
C THR A 643 12.24 21.83 -3.17
N LEU A 644 12.94 22.96 -3.17
CA LEU A 644 14.11 23.16 -4.03
C LEU A 644 15.26 22.23 -3.66
N LEU A 645 15.54 22.03 -2.36
CA LEU A 645 16.57 21.08 -1.92
C LEU A 645 16.19 19.62 -2.24
N TRP A 646 14.92 19.26 -2.08
CA TRP A 646 14.37 17.97 -2.50
C TRP A 646 14.58 17.75 -4.01
N PHE A 647 14.24 18.76 -4.83
CA PHE A 647 14.42 18.71 -6.29
C PHE A 647 15.89 18.47 -6.64
N VAL A 648 16.82 19.23 -6.04
CA VAL A 648 18.26 19.08 -6.28
C VAL A 648 18.73 17.69 -5.86
N SER A 649 18.21 17.11 -4.77
CA SER A 649 18.58 15.76 -4.33
C SER A 649 18.18 14.71 -5.37
N ARG A 650 16.95 14.79 -5.88
CA ARG A 650 16.41 13.90 -6.93
C ARG A 650 17.13 14.09 -8.26
N TRP A 651 17.34 15.34 -8.67
CA TRP A 651 18.02 15.71 -9.91
C TRP A 651 19.49 15.28 -9.89
N SER A 652 20.23 15.58 -8.82
CA SER A 652 21.66 15.25 -8.71
C SER A 652 21.91 13.75 -8.76
N ALA A 653 21.06 12.93 -8.14
CA ALA A 653 21.14 11.47 -8.20
C ALA A 653 21.03 10.94 -9.64
N THR A 654 20.23 11.59 -10.49
CA THR A 654 19.94 11.16 -11.87
C THR A 654 20.92 11.73 -12.89
N TYR A 655 21.16 13.05 -12.86
CA TYR A 655 21.90 13.77 -13.90
C TYR A 655 23.39 13.93 -13.60
N LEU A 656 23.83 13.90 -12.34
CA LEU A 656 25.28 13.87 -12.03
C LEU A 656 25.85 12.44 -12.08
N THR A 657 25.04 11.42 -12.34
CA THR A 657 25.50 10.02 -12.47
C THR A 657 25.48 9.51 -13.91
N ILE A 658 25.31 10.41 -14.89
CA ILE A 658 25.16 10.08 -16.33
C ILE A 658 26.18 9.02 -16.82
N HIS A 659 27.45 9.12 -16.44
CA HIS A 659 28.52 8.22 -16.90
C HIS A 659 28.41 6.77 -16.40
N ARG A 660 27.54 6.50 -15.42
CA ARG A 660 27.34 5.17 -14.84
C ARG A 660 26.05 4.50 -15.31
N GLN A 661 25.27 5.17 -16.15
CA GLN A 661 24.04 4.60 -16.68
C GLN A 661 24.36 3.53 -17.73
N LYS A 662 23.58 2.44 -17.73
CA LYS A 662 23.72 1.35 -18.70
C LYS A 662 23.35 1.81 -20.12
N THR A 663 22.43 2.76 -20.22
CA THR A 663 22.00 3.39 -21.47
C THR A 663 22.82 4.66 -21.73
N PRO A 664 23.34 4.87 -22.94
CA PRO A 664 24.05 6.10 -23.27
C PRO A 664 23.11 7.29 -23.15
N ALA A 665 23.54 8.32 -22.42
CA ALA A 665 22.81 9.59 -22.38
C ALA A 665 23.04 10.40 -23.67
N SER A 666 22.08 11.25 -24.01
CA SER A 666 22.19 12.22 -25.10
C SER A 666 23.50 13.01 -25.03
N GLU A 667 24.12 13.26 -26.18
CA GLU A 667 25.37 14.04 -26.29
C GLU A 667 25.23 15.44 -25.65
N ARG A 668 24.03 16.06 -25.72
CA ARG A 668 23.77 17.37 -25.11
C ARG A 668 23.77 17.32 -23.59
N LEU A 669 23.10 16.32 -23.00
CA LEU A 669 23.10 16.12 -21.55
C LEU A 669 24.50 15.74 -21.05
N ALA A 670 25.21 14.92 -21.81
CA ALA A 670 26.59 14.57 -21.51
C ALA A 670 27.54 15.79 -21.62
N ALA A 671 27.29 16.73 -22.54
CA ALA A 671 28.04 17.97 -22.62
C ALA A 671 27.72 18.93 -21.46
N ALA A 672 26.45 19.05 -21.07
CA ALA A 672 26.00 19.96 -20.01
C ALA A 672 26.35 19.46 -18.61
N TYR A 673 26.12 18.17 -18.33
CA TYR A 673 26.20 17.58 -16.99
C TYR A 673 27.21 16.44 -16.88
N GLY A 674 28.01 16.19 -17.93
CA GLY A 674 29.03 15.15 -17.93
C GLY A 674 30.37 15.58 -17.34
N SER A 675 31.30 14.62 -17.17
CA SER A 675 32.60 14.79 -16.52
C SER A 675 33.57 15.65 -17.33
N THR A 676 33.28 15.84 -18.61
CA THR A 676 34.00 16.72 -19.53
C THR A 676 33.47 18.15 -19.51
N GLY A 677 32.23 18.36 -19.03
CA GLY A 677 31.63 19.68 -18.84
C GLY A 677 32.13 20.28 -17.53
N GLY A 678 32.95 21.33 -17.59
CA GLY A 678 33.52 22.02 -16.42
C GLY A 678 32.51 22.70 -15.47
N MET A 679 31.21 22.43 -15.60
CA MET A 679 30.13 22.99 -14.79
C MET A 679 29.87 22.23 -13.49
N ILE A 680 30.25 20.94 -13.40
CA ILE A 680 30.00 20.11 -12.20
C ILE A 680 30.62 20.71 -10.93
N PRO A 681 31.89 21.16 -10.90
CA PRO A 681 32.47 21.76 -9.70
C PRO A 681 31.70 23.01 -9.24
N ASN A 682 31.28 23.85 -10.18
CA ASN A 682 30.54 25.08 -9.89
C ASN A 682 29.14 24.78 -9.33
N MET A 683 28.44 23.79 -9.90
CA MET A 683 27.12 23.36 -9.41
C MET A 683 27.22 22.77 -8.01
N ILE A 684 28.20 21.92 -7.77
CA ILE A 684 28.45 21.34 -6.46
C ILE A 684 28.77 22.44 -5.44
N GLN A 685 29.64 23.40 -5.80
CA GLN A 685 29.94 24.55 -4.95
C GLN A 685 28.68 25.34 -4.62
N PHE A 686 27.83 25.60 -5.61
CA PHE A 686 26.55 26.29 -5.43
C PHE A 686 25.60 25.53 -4.49
N PHE A 687 25.47 24.20 -4.63
CA PHE A 687 24.64 23.40 -3.72
C PHE A 687 25.19 23.43 -2.29
N PHE A 688 26.51 23.35 -2.11
CA PHE A 688 27.12 23.44 -0.79
C PHE A 688 26.95 24.83 -0.14
N SER A 689 27.07 25.91 -0.91
CA SER A 689 26.77 27.26 -0.40
C SER A 689 25.29 27.40 -0.04
N SER A 690 24.38 26.81 -0.83
CA SER A 690 22.94 26.82 -0.55
C SER A 690 22.62 26.12 0.76
N ILE A 691 23.12 24.89 0.94
CA ILE A 691 22.95 24.09 2.15
C ILE A 691 23.53 24.82 3.37
N SER A 692 24.72 25.42 3.20
CA SER A 692 25.35 26.19 4.27
C SER A 692 24.52 27.40 4.66
N SER A 693 24.00 28.16 3.69
CA SER A 693 23.13 29.31 3.95
C SER A 693 21.86 28.89 4.69
N ILE A 694 21.17 27.86 4.20
CA ILE A 694 19.92 27.35 4.78
C ILE A 694 20.12 26.86 6.22
N LEU A 695 21.16 26.06 6.47
CA LEU A 695 21.47 25.56 7.80
C LEU A 695 21.87 26.70 8.76
N MET A 696 22.56 27.75 8.28
CA MET A 696 22.97 28.85 9.15
C MET A 696 21.80 29.75 9.55
N HIS A 697 20.80 29.96 8.68
CA HIS A 697 19.66 30.83 8.93
C HIS A 697 18.48 30.13 9.65
N TRP A 698 18.16 28.88 9.30
CA TRP A 698 16.96 28.17 9.80
C TRP A 698 17.22 26.97 10.73
N SER A 699 18.47 26.75 11.20
CA SER A 699 18.89 25.59 12.03
C SER A 699 17.98 25.19 13.21
N GLY A 700 17.22 26.13 13.79
CA GLY A 700 16.40 25.89 14.98
C GLY A 700 14.90 26.13 14.82
N ALA A 701 14.47 26.81 13.76
CA ALA A 701 13.06 27.15 13.53
C ALA A 701 12.34 26.04 12.76
N GLU A 702 12.99 25.48 11.72
CA GLU A 702 12.35 24.58 10.75
C GLU A 702 13.08 23.22 10.67
N PRO A 703 12.62 22.18 11.37
CA PRO A 703 13.33 20.90 11.45
C PRO A 703 13.28 20.09 10.14
N ASN A 704 12.18 20.15 9.38
CA ASN A 704 12.01 19.39 8.13
C ASN A 704 12.98 19.86 7.05
N LEU A 705 13.12 21.18 6.90
CA LEU A 705 14.09 21.80 6.01
C LEU A 705 15.53 21.39 6.32
N ALA A 706 15.90 21.37 7.60
CA ALA A 706 17.23 20.93 8.02
C ALA A 706 17.46 19.43 7.73
N VAL A 707 16.43 18.59 7.85
CA VAL A 707 16.50 17.16 7.47
C VAL A 707 16.75 17.04 5.97
N GLN A 708 15.97 17.74 5.14
CA GLN A 708 16.11 17.70 3.68
C GLN A 708 17.49 18.18 3.21
N ALA A 709 18.05 19.20 3.85
CA ALA A 709 19.41 19.68 3.60
C ALA A 709 20.47 18.61 3.92
N CYS A 710 20.32 17.90 5.04
CA CYS A 710 21.21 16.79 5.38
C CYS A 710 21.03 15.59 4.42
N GLU A 711 19.82 15.32 3.93
CA GLU A 711 19.55 14.28 2.94
C GLU A 711 20.18 14.59 1.59
N LEU A 712 20.18 15.86 1.16
CA LEU A 712 20.92 16.30 -0.02
C LEU A 712 22.43 16.10 0.16
N LEU A 713 22.99 16.41 1.33
CA LEU A 713 24.41 16.11 1.59
C LEU A 713 24.70 14.61 1.50
N LEU A 714 23.79 13.77 2.01
CA LEU A 714 23.90 12.31 1.91
C LEU A 714 23.80 11.83 0.47
N SER A 715 22.90 12.37 -0.36
CA SER A 715 22.78 12.01 -1.77
C SER A 715 24.01 12.44 -2.57
N LEU A 716 24.51 13.66 -2.36
CA LEU A 716 25.77 14.14 -2.94
C LEU A 716 26.96 13.27 -2.51
N SER A 717 26.99 12.77 -1.27
CA SER A 717 28.03 11.85 -0.79
C SER A 717 28.05 10.51 -1.54
N LYS A 718 26.95 10.09 -2.18
CA LYS A 718 26.90 8.84 -2.98
C LYS A 718 27.51 9.03 -4.38
N LEU A 719 27.68 10.26 -4.85
CA LEU A 719 28.16 10.57 -6.21
C LEU A 719 29.66 10.27 -6.39
N PRO A 720 30.13 10.00 -7.63
CA PRO A 720 31.54 9.69 -7.92
C PRO A 720 32.48 10.90 -7.80
N PHE A 721 31.98 12.13 -7.75
CA PHE A 721 32.78 13.36 -7.76
C PHE A 721 33.32 13.80 -6.39
N ARG A 722 33.46 12.86 -5.44
CA ARG A 722 33.96 13.15 -4.09
C ARG A 722 35.35 13.81 -4.09
N MET A 723 36.20 13.50 -5.07
CA MET A 723 37.51 14.14 -5.22
C MET A 723 37.42 15.65 -5.54
N VAL A 724 36.45 16.05 -6.35
CA VAL A 724 36.21 17.46 -6.68
C VAL A 724 35.68 18.20 -5.45
N LEU A 725 34.77 17.56 -4.70
CA LEU A 725 34.20 18.08 -3.44
C LEU A 725 35.27 18.47 -2.41
N LEU A 726 36.29 17.63 -2.26
CA LEU A 726 37.37 17.83 -1.28
C LEU A 726 38.32 19.00 -1.63
N GLN A 727 38.29 19.45 -2.89
CA GLN A 727 39.09 20.58 -3.36
C GLN A 727 38.37 21.93 -3.17
N LEU A 728 37.09 21.93 -2.82
CA LEU A 728 36.30 23.15 -2.67
C LEU A 728 36.58 23.83 -1.33
N ASP A 729 36.89 25.13 -1.36
CA ASP A 729 37.13 25.92 -0.15
C ASP A 729 35.86 26.06 0.71
N VAL A 730 34.68 26.12 0.08
CA VAL A 730 33.39 26.15 0.79
C VAL A 730 33.21 24.93 1.69
N TYR A 731 33.61 23.75 1.20
CA TYR A 731 33.54 22.51 1.94
C TYR A 731 34.52 22.49 3.13
N ARG A 732 35.76 22.95 2.91
CA ARG A 732 36.76 23.07 3.98
C ARG A 732 36.31 24.04 5.07
N ASN A 733 35.80 25.20 4.68
CA ASN A 733 35.29 26.22 5.60
C ASN A 733 34.10 25.69 6.42
N PHE A 734 33.19 24.95 5.79
CA PHE A 734 32.07 24.31 6.48
C PHE A 734 32.54 23.25 7.50
N CYS A 735 33.49 22.38 7.11
CA CYS A 735 34.06 21.39 8.03
C CYS A 735 34.78 22.05 9.21
N GLU A 736 35.54 23.12 8.96
CA GLU A 736 36.20 23.89 10.02
C GLU A 736 35.18 24.56 10.96
N ALA A 737 34.11 25.14 10.43
CA ALA A 737 33.04 25.76 11.23
C ALA A 737 32.33 24.73 12.12
N TYR A 738 32.12 23.51 11.61
CA TYR A 738 31.53 22.40 12.37
C TYR A 738 32.48 21.88 13.45
N VAL A 739 33.73 21.54 13.09
CA VAL A 739 34.71 20.95 14.02
C VAL A 739 35.11 21.93 15.12
N LYS A 740 35.30 23.20 14.79
CA LYS A 740 35.65 24.24 15.77
C LYS A 740 34.43 24.74 16.56
N GLN A 741 33.22 24.22 16.27
CA GLN A 741 31.95 24.64 16.89
C GLN A 741 31.78 26.17 16.89
N ILE A 742 32.24 26.85 15.83
CA ILE A 742 32.27 28.32 15.76
C ILE A 742 30.86 28.88 15.57
N SER A 743 29.99 28.12 14.92
CA SER A 743 28.61 28.52 14.64
C SER A 743 27.65 28.00 15.71
N LEU A 744 27.00 28.91 16.43
CA LEU A 744 25.90 28.60 17.35
C LEU A 744 24.76 27.83 16.65
N ALA A 745 24.49 28.14 15.37
CA ALA A 745 23.47 27.49 14.54
C ALA A 745 23.77 26.00 14.29
N LEU A 746 25.03 25.62 14.12
CA LEU A 746 25.40 24.21 13.95
C LEU A 746 25.35 23.45 15.29
N THR A 747 25.59 24.14 16.41
CA THR A 747 25.55 23.52 17.74
C THR A 747 24.13 23.31 18.27
N SER A 748 23.14 24.08 17.78
CA SER A 748 21.72 23.99 18.16
C SER A 748 20.93 22.91 17.42
N LEU A 749 21.51 22.28 16.39
CA LEU A 749 20.84 21.21 15.63
C LEU A 749 20.46 20.02 16.53
N SER A 750 19.36 19.34 16.20
CA SER A 750 18.93 18.13 16.91
C SER A 750 19.94 16.97 16.76
N ALA A 751 19.86 15.98 17.66
CA ALA A 751 20.73 14.80 17.61
C ALA A 751 20.57 14.02 16.29
N ARG A 752 19.34 13.91 15.78
CA ARG A 752 19.03 13.30 14.47
C ARG A 752 19.76 13.99 13.32
N LEU A 753 19.79 15.32 13.30
CA LEU A 753 20.45 16.10 12.25
C LEU A 753 21.98 15.96 12.32
N HIS A 754 22.54 16.00 13.52
CA HIS A 754 23.97 15.73 13.74
C HIS A 754 24.37 14.35 13.20
N ARG A 755 23.53 13.31 13.40
CA ARG A 755 23.78 11.97 12.84
C ARG A 755 23.87 11.99 11.32
N LEU A 756 22.89 12.59 10.63
CA LEU A 756 22.84 12.63 9.16
C LEU A 756 24.00 13.45 8.59
N LEU A 757 24.33 14.57 9.22
CA LEU A 757 25.44 15.43 8.82
C LEU A 757 26.79 14.70 8.94
N VAL A 758 27.05 14.07 10.08
CA VAL A 758 28.29 13.29 10.29
C VAL A 758 28.36 12.10 9.34
N GLU A 759 27.24 11.40 9.11
CA GLU A 759 27.18 10.31 8.12
C GLU A 759 27.58 10.80 6.72
N ALA A 760 27.09 11.99 6.30
CA ALA A 760 27.43 12.58 5.00
C ALA A 760 28.90 13.01 4.92
N LEU A 761 29.41 13.73 5.93
CA LEU A 761 30.80 14.18 6.00
C LEU A 761 31.78 13.00 5.93
N VAL A 762 31.57 11.97 6.75
CA VAL A 762 32.43 10.78 6.76
C VAL A 762 32.36 10.02 5.43
N ARG A 763 31.18 9.91 4.80
CA ARG A 763 31.05 9.29 3.47
C ARG A 763 31.75 10.09 2.38
N MET A 764 31.74 11.42 2.44
CA MET A 764 32.48 12.26 1.47
C MET A 764 34.00 12.07 1.59
N GLY A 765 34.52 11.86 2.80
CA GLY A 765 35.93 11.53 3.06
C GLY A 765 36.44 10.28 2.36
N SER A 766 35.58 9.29 2.11
CA SER A 766 35.90 8.10 1.30
C SER A 766 36.32 8.43 -0.14
N GLY A 767 36.06 9.66 -0.56
CA GLY A 767 36.44 10.22 -1.84
C GLY A 767 37.90 10.48 -2.04
N THR A 768 38.68 10.71 -0.98
CA THR A 768 40.10 11.16 -0.94
C THR A 768 41.12 10.23 -1.64
N GLY A 769 40.64 9.28 -2.44
CA GLY A 769 41.39 8.13 -2.94
C GLY A 769 41.13 6.94 -2.04
N GLY A 770 40.68 5.82 -2.62
CA GLY A 770 40.63 4.55 -1.91
C GLY A 770 42.05 4.03 -1.62
N ALA A 771 42.39 2.85 -2.14
CA ALA A 771 43.70 2.22 -1.96
C ALA A 771 44.91 3.02 -2.51
N GLU A 772 44.68 4.13 -3.21
CA GLU A 772 45.71 4.90 -3.93
C GLU A 772 46.37 6.01 -3.09
N ASN A 773 45.74 6.51 -2.02
CA ASN A 773 46.32 7.52 -1.12
C ASN A 773 45.82 7.40 0.34
N PRO A 774 46.25 6.36 1.09
CA PRO A 774 45.78 6.11 2.46
C PRO A 774 46.15 7.21 3.46
N GLU A 775 47.21 7.98 3.21
CA GLU A 775 47.68 9.05 4.10
C GLU A 775 46.75 10.27 4.11
N ALA A 776 46.24 10.68 2.94
CA ALA A 776 45.30 11.79 2.81
C ALA A 776 43.95 11.46 3.47
N LEU A 777 43.49 10.21 3.32
CA LEU A 777 42.31 9.70 4.00
C LEU A 777 42.52 9.71 5.52
N GLN A 778 43.67 9.23 6.01
CA GLN A 778 43.98 9.25 7.44
C GLN A 778 44.01 10.67 8.03
N GLN A 779 44.61 11.64 7.32
CA GLN A 779 44.62 13.04 7.74
C GLN A 779 43.20 13.64 7.78
N TYR A 780 42.36 13.32 6.80
CA TYR A 780 40.97 13.76 6.78
C TYR A 780 40.14 13.16 7.93
N PHE A 781 40.29 11.86 8.21
CA PHE A 781 39.65 11.21 9.36
C PHE A 781 40.14 11.80 10.69
N GLN A 782 41.42 12.17 10.79
CA GLN A 782 41.95 12.87 11.97
C GLN A 782 41.32 14.25 12.15
N GLN A 783 40.98 14.96 11.07
CA GLN A 783 40.38 16.30 11.16
C GLN A 783 38.91 16.29 11.58
N ILE A 784 38.11 15.32 11.11
CA ILE A 784 36.64 15.33 11.34
C ILE A 784 36.19 14.33 12.39
N VAL A 785 36.75 13.12 12.41
CA VAL A 785 36.25 12.02 13.25
C VAL A 785 36.96 11.95 14.60
N SER A 786 38.28 12.21 14.64
CA SER A 786 39.04 12.22 15.89
C SER A 786 38.54 13.24 16.94
N PRO A 787 38.08 14.46 16.58
CA PRO A 787 37.50 15.39 17.54
C PRO A 787 36.24 14.85 18.22
N ILE A 788 35.35 14.19 17.48
CA ILE A 788 34.11 13.58 18.02
C ILE A 788 34.45 12.51 19.06
N GLN A 789 35.43 11.66 18.76
CA GLN A 789 35.90 10.65 19.70
C GLN A 789 36.59 11.28 20.92
N ALA A 790 37.44 12.30 20.72
CA ALA A 790 38.13 12.99 21.80
C ALA A 790 37.13 13.69 22.73
N ASP A 791 36.09 14.29 22.19
CA ASP A 791 35.04 14.96 22.98
C ASP A 791 34.19 13.94 23.74
N PHE A 792 33.85 12.80 23.14
CA PHE A 792 33.21 11.69 23.87
C PHE A 792 34.06 11.20 25.05
N VAL A 793 35.36 11.00 24.82
CA VAL A 793 36.30 10.57 25.88
C VAL A 793 36.44 11.64 26.96
N LYS A 794 36.55 12.93 26.61
CA LYS A 794 36.62 14.04 27.57
C LYS A 794 35.37 14.13 28.46
N VAL A 795 34.18 13.93 27.90
CA VAL A 795 32.92 13.99 28.65
C VAL A 795 32.78 12.81 29.59
N PHE A 796 33.19 11.61 29.16
CA PHE A 796 33.03 10.40 29.94
C PHE A 796 34.12 10.20 31.01
N ASP A 797 35.36 10.63 30.73
CA ASP A 797 36.49 10.51 31.69
C ASP A 797 36.49 11.60 32.77
N ARG A 798 35.45 12.44 32.79
CA ARG A 798 35.18 13.39 33.87
C ARG A 798 34.87 12.65 35.17
N ALA A 799 35.64 12.95 36.22
CA ALA A 799 35.46 12.36 37.54
C ALA A 799 34.07 12.62 38.15
N ASP A 800 33.40 13.71 37.74
CA ASP A 800 32.08 14.12 38.17
C ASP A 800 30.93 13.63 37.27
N PHE A 801 31.21 12.91 36.17
CA PHE A 801 30.23 12.53 35.14
C PHE A 801 28.99 11.85 35.73
N ALA A 802 29.15 10.87 36.63
CA ALA A 802 28.04 10.16 37.25
C ALA A 802 27.08 11.07 38.05
N SER A 803 27.58 12.21 38.56
CA SER A 803 26.78 13.20 39.31
C SER A 803 26.09 14.23 38.40
N ILE A 804 26.71 14.59 37.28
CA ILE A 804 26.20 15.59 36.34
C ILE A 804 25.42 14.98 35.16
N ALA A 805 25.46 13.66 34.98
CA ALA A 805 24.90 12.94 33.84
C ALA A 805 23.41 13.25 33.60
N GLN A 806 22.64 13.53 34.65
CA GLN A 806 21.20 13.82 34.57
C GLN A 806 20.87 15.29 34.26
N ASN A 807 21.86 16.18 34.18
CA ASN A 807 21.63 17.59 33.82
C ASN A 807 21.20 17.70 32.34
N ALA A 808 20.13 18.43 32.05
CA ALA A 808 19.55 18.57 30.71
C ALA A 808 20.58 18.95 29.63
N GLN A 809 21.56 19.82 29.94
CA GLN A 809 22.61 20.19 28.99
C GLN A 809 23.59 19.04 28.71
N VAL A 810 23.93 18.24 29.74
CA VAL A 810 24.81 17.08 29.61
C VAL A 810 24.08 15.96 28.86
N VAL A 811 22.80 15.73 29.16
CA VAL A 811 21.95 14.75 28.46
C VAL A 811 21.88 15.06 26.97
N SER A 812 21.53 16.30 26.59
CA SER A 812 21.48 16.73 25.19
C SER A 812 22.85 16.63 24.50
N HIS A 813 23.94 16.89 25.21
CA HIS A 813 25.29 16.72 24.68
C HIS A 813 25.66 15.25 24.46
N VAL A 814 25.31 14.35 25.39
CA VAL A 814 25.52 12.90 25.26
C VAL A 814 24.64 12.32 24.13
N GLU A 815 23.38 12.72 24.03
CA GLU A 815 22.47 12.35 22.92
C GLU A 815 23.07 12.72 21.56
N ARG A 816 23.59 13.95 21.42
CA ARG A 816 24.30 14.39 20.21
C ARG A 816 25.54 13.55 19.92
N LEU A 817 26.38 13.26 20.93
CA LEU A 817 27.60 12.46 20.74
C LEU A 817 27.30 11.02 20.31
N ILE A 818 26.31 10.36 20.92
CA ILE A 818 25.87 9.01 20.54
C ILE A 818 25.34 9.02 19.10
N SER A 819 24.50 10.01 18.76
CA SER A 819 23.97 10.17 17.41
C SER A 819 25.06 10.46 16.37
N SER A 820 26.06 11.27 16.69
CA SER A 820 27.23 11.51 15.83
C SER A 820 28.05 10.23 15.62
N LEU A 821 28.34 9.47 16.68
CA LEU A 821 29.03 8.18 16.59
C LEU A 821 28.24 7.16 15.75
N ARG A 822 26.91 7.16 15.89
CA ARG A 822 26.01 6.36 15.04
C ARG A 822 26.13 6.77 13.56
N GLY A 823 26.24 8.06 13.27
CA GLY A 823 26.52 8.57 11.92
C GLY A 823 27.87 8.08 11.36
N VAL A 824 28.93 8.07 12.17
CA VAL A 824 30.25 7.52 11.81
C VAL A 824 30.14 6.03 11.46
N VAL A 825 29.40 5.25 12.26
CA VAL A 825 29.20 3.81 12.04
C VAL A 825 28.41 3.55 10.75
N ARG A 826 27.32 4.29 10.51
CA ARG A 826 26.49 4.15 9.29
C ARG A 826 27.22 4.58 8.02
N ALA A 827 28.20 5.46 8.12
CA ALA A 827 29.02 5.87 6.98
C ALA A 827 29.81 4.70 6.36
N GLY A 828 30.07 3.61 7.11
CA GLY A 828 30.72 2.40 6.58
C GLY A 828 29.84 1.52 5.69
N LYS A 829 28.57 1.87 5.47
CA LYS A 829 27.66 1.20 4.51
C LYS A 829 28.30 1.24 3.11
N GLY A 830 28.82 0.09 2.64
CA GLY A 830 29.51 -0.06 1.34
C GLY A 830 30.84 -0.81 1.40
N GLY A 831 31.37 -1.08 2.59
CA GLY A 831 32.62 -1.83 2.78
C GLY A 831 33.89 -1.06 2.37
N GLY A 832 35.06 -1.66 2.58
CA GLY A 832 36.36 -1.09 2.19
C GLY A 832 37.09 -0.31 3.30
N VAL A 833 37.99 0.60 2.91
CA VAL A 833 38.93 1.30 3.82
C VAL A 833 38.22 2.19 4.84
N VAL A 834 37.14 2.86 4.43
CA VAL A 834 36.34 3.73 5.31
C VAL A 834 35.61 2.94 6.40
N SER A 835 35.12 1.74 6.09
CA SER A 835 34.51 0.88 7.11
C SER A 835 35.55 0.46 8.16
N ARG A 836 36.80 0.18 7.76
CA ARG A 836 37.88 -0.10 8.73
C ARG A 836 38.27 1.11 9.58
N ALA A 837 38.40 2.30 8.98
CA ALA A 837 38.73 3.52 9.71
C ALA A 837 37.64 3.91 10.73
N THR A 838 36.36 3.79 10.34
CA THR A 838 35.22 4.06 11.23
C THR A 838 35.09 3.03 12.34
N LEU A 839 35.41 1.75 12.08
CA LEU A 839 35.46 0.70 13.10
C LEU A 839 36.52 1.00 14.18
N HIS A 840 37.74 1.41 13.81
CA HIS A 840 38.79 1.74 14.79
C HIS A 840 38.42 2.89 15.72
N VAL A 841 37.57 3.81 15.27
CA VAL A 841 37.04 4.92 16.10
C VAL A 841 35.95 4.43 17.05
N ALA A 842 35.09 3.52 16.61
CA ALA A 842 33.97 3.02 17.39
C ALA A 842 34.39 2.02 18.49
N LEU A 843 35.39 1.16 18.23
CA LEU A 843 35.81 0.07 19.13
C LEU A 843 36.16 0.54 20.56
N PRO A 844 36.97 1.60 20.78
CA PRO A 844 37.32 2.06 22.13
C PRO A 844 36.13 2.64 22.92
N CYS A 845 35.03 2.97 22.25
CA CYS A 845 33.86 3.59 22.87
C CYS A 845 32.79 2.57 23.29
N LEU A 846 32.86 1.31 22.83
CA LEU A 846 31.77 0.33 23.00
C LEU A 846 31.43 0.03 24.47
N GLU A 847 32.45 -0.22 25.31
CA GLU A 847 32.25 -0.51 26.74
C GLU A 847 31.63 0.69 27.47
N LYS A 848 32.09 1.90 27.13
CA LYS A 848 31.59 3.16 27.69
C LYS A 848 30.14 3.40 27.27
N ILE A 849 29.79 3.21 25.99
CA ILE A 849 28.42 3.34 25.49
C ILE A 849 27.49 2.31 26.16
N ALA A 850 27.94 1.06 26.33
CA ALA A 850 27.18 0.04 27.05
C ALA A 850 26.89 0.46 28.51
N SER A 851 27.84 1.09 29.19
CA SER A 851 27.65 1.58 30.56
C SER A 851 26.63 2.73 30.67
N LEU A 852 26.46 3.54 29.62
CA LEU A 852 25.46 4.63 29.60
C LEU A 852 24.03 4.10 29.72
N LEU A 853 23.78 2.87 29.29
CA LEU A 853 22.48 2.22 29.42
C LEU A 853 22.05 2.07 30.90
N ARG A 854 23.02 1.87 31.80
CA ARG A 854 22.78 1.81 33.25
C ARG A 854 22.49 3.20 33.84
N ILE A 855 23.17 4.23 33.35
CA ILE A 855 23.05 5.61 33.85
C ILE A 855 21.73 6.24 33.38
N TYR A 856 21.30 5.97 32.14
CA TYR A 856 20.09 6.52 31.53
C TYR A 856 18.92 5.52 31.47
N SER A 857 18.85 4.60 32.44
CA SER A 857 17.84 3.54 32.52
C SER A 857 16.39 4.04 32.44
N HIS A 858 16.13 5.27 32.90
CA HIS A 858 14.80 5.90 32.98
C HIS A 858 14.38 6.67 31.72
N ARG A 859 15.28 6.92 30.75
CA ARG A 859 15.00 7.70 29.53
C ARG A 859 14.82 6.76 28.34
N VAL A 860 13.63 6.75 27.73
CA VAL A 860 13.31 5.84 26.61
C VAL A 860 14.19 6.16 25.39
N ASP A 861 14.22 7.43 24.96
CA ASP A 861 14.94 7.89 23.76
C ASP A 861 16.43 7.50 23.76
N MET A 862 17.08 7.66 24.90
CA MET A 862 18.50 7.32 25.08
C MET A 862 18.76 5.81 25.00
N ARG A 863 17.86 4.98 25.53
CA ARG A 863 17.98 3.52 25.40
C ARG A 863 17.80 3.07 23.95
N GLU A 864 16.88 3.71 23.23
CA GLU A 864 16.65 3.45 21.81
C GLU A 864 17.87 3.83 20.97
N ASP A 865 18.45 5.02 21.18
CA ASP A 865 19.63 5.47 20.45
C ASP A 865 20.87 4.61 20.72
N ILE A 866 21.10 4.19 21.99
CA ILE A 866 22.17 3.26 22.34
C ILE A 866 21.96 1.90 21.65
N SER A 867 20.73 1.39 21.67
CA SER A 867 20.42 0.10 21.05
C SER A 867 20.57 0.15 19.53
N ALA A 868 20.08 1.22 18.91
CA ALA A 868 20.21 1.45 17.48
C ALA A 868 21.67 1.62 17.05
N PHE A 869 22.54 2.19 17.90
CA PHE A 869 23.98 2.24 17.66
C PHE A 869 24.59 0.83 17.53
N PHE A 870 24.31 -0.08 18.48
CA PHE A 870 24.82 -1.46 18.41
C PHE A 870 24.25 -2.21 17.20
N CYS A 871 22.97 -2.00 16.85
CA CYS A 871 22.38 -2.58 15.64
C CYS A 871 23.06 -2.08 14.36
N ASP A 872 23.26 -0.76 14.21
CA ASP A 872 23.93 -0.17 13.05
C ASP A 872 25.39 -0.67 12.94
N LEU A 873 26.09 -0.83 14.06
CA LEU A 873 27.45 -1.40 14.11
C LEU A 873 27.48 -2.82 13.55
N LEU A 874 26.54 -3.66 13.99
CA LEU A 874 26.43 -5.04 13.52
C LEU A 874 26.07 -5.08 12.02
N LEU A 875 25.07 -4.31 11.59
CA LEU A 875 24.59 -4.30 10.21
C LEU A 875 25.67 -3.88 9.20
N TYR A 876 26.41 -2.81 9.51
CA TYR A 876 27.29 -2.16 8.53
C TYR A 876 28.78 -2.51 8.67
N GLN A 877 29.26 -2.92 9.85
CA GLN A 877 30.70 -3.00 10.13
C GLN A 877 31.23 -4.43 10.37
N ILE A 878 30.37 -5.45 10.55
CA ILE A 878 30.80 -6.85 10.80
C ILE A 878 31.77 -7.37 9.73
N ASN A 879 31.51 -7.04 8.45
CA ASN A 879 32.33 -7.52 7.34
C ASN A 879 33.76 -6.94 7.30
N SER A 880 34.02 -5.88 8.06
CA SER A 880 35.28 -5.14 8.00
C SER A 880 36.28 -5.57 9.07
N ILE A 881 35.85 -6.46 9.98
CA ILE A 881 36.67 -7.03 11.04
C ILE A 881 37.62 -8.07 10.44
N LYS A 882 38.92 -7.90 10.66
CA LYS A 882 39.95 -8.83 10.14
C LYS A 882 40.83 -9.39 11.24
N GLU A 883 41.02 -8.65 12.33
CA GLU A 883 41.94 -9.02 13.41
C GLU A 883 41.21 -9.63 14.59
N ARG A 884 41.90 -10.52 15.32
CA ARG A 884 41.35 -11.20 16.50
C ARG A 884 41.10 -10.23 17.66
N SER A 885 41.96 -9.23 17.83
CA SER A 885 41.80 -8.15 18.81
C SER A 885 40.53 -7.32 18.59
N GLU A 886 40.18 -7.04 17.33
CA GLU A 886 38.96 -6.32 16.95
C GLU A 886 37.70 -7.14 17.27
N VAL A 887 37.75 -8.46 17.03
CA VAL A 887 36.67 -9.39 17.39
C VAL A 887 36.48 -9.43 18.90
N ASP A 888 37.56 -9.55 19.67
CA ASP A 888 37.52 -9.63 21.13
C ASP A 888 36.97 -8.33 21.73
N ALA A 889 37.35 -7.16 21.20
CA ALA A 889 36.82 -5.86 21.62
C ALA A 889 35.32 -5.70 21.31
N LEU A 890 34.86 -6.13 20.12
CA LEU A 890 33.44 -6.12 19.77
C LEU A 890 32.64 -7.06 20.69
N LEU A 891 33.15 -8.26 20.92
CA LEU A 891 32.52 -9.25 21.80
C LEU A 891 32.40 -8.74 23.24
N ASN A 892 33.45 -8.13 23.78
CA ASN A 892 33.41 -7.51 25.12
C ASN A 892 32.40 -6.36 25.18
N GLY A 893 32.37 -5.49 24.16
CA GLY A 893 31.39 -4.41 24.07
C GLY A 893 29.94 -4.90 24.03
N LEU A 894 29.66 -5.92 23.20
CA LEU A 894 28.34 -6.56 23.11
C LEU A 894 27.98 -7.28 24.41
N TYR A 895 28.94 -7.96 25.04
CA TYR A 895 28.74 -8.62 26.33
C TYR A 895 28.29 -7.61 27.39
N HIS A 896 28.97 -6.47 27.51
CA HIS A 896 28.59 -5.41 28.45
C HIS A 896 27.23 -4.78 28.12
N TYR A 897 26.91 -4.60 26.83
CA TYR A 897 25.60 -4.09 26.40
C TYR A 897 24.46 -5.03 26.75
N PHE A 898 24.57 -6.30 26.39
CA PHE A 898 23.54 -7.29 26.69
C PHE A 898 23.42 -7.58 28.19
N GLN A 899 24.53 -7.53 28.95
CA GLN A 899 24.49 -7.63 30.40
C GLN A 899 23.69 -6.47 31.01
N ALA A 900 23.92 -5.23 30.55
CA ALA A 900 23.17 -4.07 31.03
C ALA A 900 21.67 -4.17 30.68
N LEU A 901 21.31 -4.66 29.49
CA LEU A 901 19.90 -4.93 29.12
C LEU A 901 19.25 -6.02 29.99
N ALA A 902 19.99 -7.09 30.30
CA ALA A 902 19.50 -8.19 31.13
C ALA A 902 19.28 -7.76 32.59
N GLU A 903 20.08 -6.81 33.10
CA GLU A 903 19.89 -6.21 34.42
C GLU A 903 18.63 -5.32 34.45
N LEU A 904 18.42 -4.49 33.43
CA LEU A 904 17.25 -3.59 33.33
C LEU A 904 15.91 -4.33 33.19
N SER A 905 15.90 -5.46 32.48
CA SER A 905 14.69 -6.30 32.33
C SER A 905 14.32 -7.03 33.63
N LYS A 906 15.33 -7.47 34.40
CA LYS A 906 15.12 -8.08 35.73
C LYS A 906 14.57 -7.07 36.75
N GLU A 907 15.00 -5.81 36.69
CA GLU A 907 14.49 -4.75 37.57
C GLU A 907 13.03 -4.35 37.27
N LYS A 908 12.62 -4.32 35.99
CA LYS A 908 11.22 -4.06 35.59
C LYS A 908 10.26 -5.18 35.98
N SER A 909 10.69 -6.45 35.94
CA SER A 909 9.89 -7.59 36.41
C SER A 909 9.61 -7.55 37.92
N ALA A 910 10.39 -6.81 38.69
CA ALA A 910 10.22 -6.69 40.13
C ALA A 910 9.32 -5.50 40.55
N THR A 911 9.07 -4.52 39.67
CA THR A 911 8.42 -3.25 40.04
C THR A 911 7.21 -2.83 39.19
N ALA A 912 6.89 -3.48 38.06
CA ALA A 912 5.80 -3.02 37.18
C ALA A 912 4.48 -3.81 37.34
N GLY A 913 3.73 -3.50 38.39
CA GLY A 913 2.28 -3.74 38.49
C GLY A 913 1.43 -2.61 37.89
N GLY A 914 1.98 -1.76 37.02
CA GLY A 914 1.26 -0.58 36.51
C GLY A 914 1.81 -0.04 35.21
N LYS A 915 0.91 0.03 34.22
CA LYS A 915 0.97 0.70 32.90
C LYS A 915 1.98 0.14 31.90
N LYS A 916 1.42 -0.60 30.93
CA LYS A 916 2.05 -1.02 29.67
C LYS A 916 2.15 0.20 28.75
N GLU A 917 3.36 0.59 28.38
CA GLU A 917 3.63 1.50 27.26
C GLU A 917 4.06 0.68 26.03
N GLU A 918 3.56 1.09 24.88
CA GLU A 918 3.77 0.48 23.57
C GLU A 918 5.21 0.74 23.07
N GLU A 919 6.04 -0.28 22.97
CA GLU A 919 7.34 -0.20 22.26
C GLU A 919 7.13 -0.53 20.78
N LYS A 920 7.13 0.49 19.91
CA LYS A 920 7.23 0.35 18.45
C LYS A 920 8.70 0.11 18.07
N GLN A 921 9.17 -1.14 18.11
CA GLN A 921 10.47 -1.52 17.52
C GLN A 921 10.32 -1.98 16.06
N ARG A 922 11.13 -1.39 15.16
CA ARG A 922 11.20 -1.69 13.72
C ARG A 922 12.42 -2.57 13.38
N ASP A 923 12.15 -3.55 12.53
CA ASP A 923 12.94 -4.18 11.45
C ASP A 923 14.40 -4.58 11.71
N ALA A 924 14.59 -5.88 11.93
CA ALA A 924 15.82 -6.60 11.65
C ALA A 924 15.58 -7.59 10.50
N SER A 925 15.62 -7.12 9.26
CA SER A 925 15.71 -7.97 8.07
C SER A 925 17.18 -8.07 7.65
N GLY A 926 17.73 -9.29 7.67
CA GLY A 926 19.13 -9.56 7.31
C GLY A 926 19.33 -9.69 5.79
N PRO A 927 20.49 -9.29 5.23
CA PRO A 927 20.84 -9.57 3.84
C PRO A 927 21.73 -10.82 3.70
N ARG A 928 21.48 -11.61 2.65
CA ARG A 928 22.29 -12.73 2.15
C ARG A 928 23.77 -12.35 1.95
N ARG A 929 24.71 -13.22 2.36
CA ARG A 929 26.17 -13.08 2.14
C ARG A 929 26.90 -14.41 1.90
N ASP A 930 28.07 -14.31 1.27
CA ASP A 930 28.97 -15.34 0.70
C ASP A 930 29.44 -16.49 1.65
N PRO A 931 29.77 -17.67 1.09
CA PRO A 931 29.94 -18.92 1.83
C PRO A 931 31.22 -19.10 2.68
N GLN A 932 32.21 -18.20 2.64
CA GLN A 932 33.48 -18.39 3.38
C GLN A 932 33.55 -17.69 4.75
N VAL A 933 32.52 -16.93 5.15
CA VAL A 933 32.42 -16.23 6.46
C VAL A 933 31.48 -16.96 7.46
N GLN A 934 30.86 -18.06 7.03
CA GLN A 934 29.67 -18.69 7.65
C GLN A 934 29.86 -19.25 9.08
N GLU A 935 31.06 -19.67 9.49
CA GLU A 935 31.23 -20.37 10.78
C GLU A 935 31.41 -19.41 11.98
N LYS A 936 31.89 -18.18 11.75
CA LYS A 936 32.17 -17.20 12.82
C LYS A 936 30.99 -16.28 13.14
N SER A 937 30.19 -15.91 12.14
CA SER A 937 28.92 -15.17 12.34
C SER A 937 27.89 -16.01 13.07
N GLY A 938 27.81 -17.31 12.73
CA GLY A 938 26.93 -18.27 13.37
C GLY A 938 27.20 -18.42 14.86
N GLN A 939 28.46 -18.41 15.32
CA GLN A 939 28.84 -18.48 16.74
C GLN A 939 28.44 -17.21 17.52
N LEU A 940 28.55 -16.04 16.89
CA LEU A 940 28.19 -14.74 17.49
C LEU A 940 26.66 -14.60 17.64
N ALA A 941 25.92 -14.99 16.61
CA ALA A 941 24.46 -15.05 16.63
C ALA A 941 23.96 -16.11 17.61
N LEU A 942 24.60 -17.29 17.66
CA LEU A 942 24.33 -18.31 18.69
C LEU A 942 24.52 -17.71 20.08
N PHE A 943 25.67 -17.08 20.36
CA PHE A 943 25.99 -16.55 21.68
C PHE A 943 25.01 -15.47 22.15
N ALA A 944 24.64 -14.53 21.27
CA ALA A 944 23.65 -13.50 21.56
C ALA A 944 22.25 -14.08 21.80
N LEU A 945 21.81 -15.03 20.95
CA LEU A 945 20.51 -15.67 21.12
C LEU A 945 20.43 -16.48 22.41
N THR A 946 21.50 -17.22 22.71
CA THR A 946 21.53 -18.24 23.77
C THR A 946 21.80 -17.69 25.15
N THR A 947 22.61 -16.64 25.25
CA THR A 947 23.01 -16.05 26.53
C THR A 947 22.07 -14.92 26.97
N CYS A 948 21.42 -14.24 26.01
CA CYS A 948 20.74 -12.97 26.28
C CYS A 948 19.27 -12.93 25.86
N ILE A 949 18.90 -13.46 24.68
CA ILE A 949 17.53 -13.33 24.14
C ILE A 949 16.62 -14.46 24.64
N LEU A 950 17.06 -15.71 24.60
CA LEU A 950 16.30 -16.89 25.05
C LEU A 950 15.75 -16.75 26.49
N PRO A 951 16.51 -16.21 27.46
CA PRO A 951 16.01 -16.00 28.82
C PRO A 951 14.96 -14.89 28.95
N LEU A 952 14.87 -13.98 27.97
CA LEU A 952 13.95 -12.83 27.97
C LEU A 952 12.61 -13.13 27.29
N ILE A 953 12.54 -14.18 26.45
CA ILE A 953 11.33 -14.53 25.72
C ILE A 953 10.36 -15.27 26.64
N THR A 954 9.31 -14.56 27.05
CA THR A 954 8.18 -15.13 27.78
C THR A 954 7.03 -15.49 26.81
N PRO A 955 6.12 -16.40 27.20
CA PRO A 955 4.95 -16.74 26.38
C PRO A 955 4.08 -15.53 26.02
N GLU A 956 4.05 -14.51 26.88
CA GLU A 956 3.30 -13.27 26.69
C GLU A 956 3.93 -12.37 25.60
N LEU A 957 5.26 -12.34 25.48
CA LEU A 957 5.96 -11.57 24.44
C LEU A 957 5.74 -12.15 23.04
N MET A 958 5.41 -13.43 22.95
CA MET A 958 5.15 -14.13 21.68
C MET A 958 3.77 -13.79 21.08
N LEU A 959 2.91 -13.05 21.82
CA LEU A 959 1.67 -12.49 21.30
C LEU A 959 1.90 -11.28 20.38
N TYR A 960 3.08 -10.64 20.45
CA TYR A 960 3.42 -9.49 19.62
C TYR A 960 4.01 -9.94 18.28
N ALA A 961 3.29 -9.68 17.19
CA ALA A 961 3.63 -10.17 15.84
C ALA A 961 5.07 -9.84 15.40
N LYS A 962 5.55 -8.62 15.65
CA LYS A 962 6.92 -8.21 15.26
C LYS A 962 8.02 -8.95 16.02
N VAL A 963 7.83 -9.17 17.33
CA VAL A 963 8.80 -9.90 18.17
C VAL A 963 8.82 -11.37 17.81
N ARG A 964 7.64 -11.96 17.62
CA ARG A 964 7.46 -13.33 17.13
C ARG A 964 8.16 -13.54 15.78
N ASP A 965 7.85 -12.68 14.80
CA ASP A 965 8.36 -12.82 13.44
C ASP A 965 9.87 -12.58 13.39
N GLY A 966 10.39 -11.61 14.14
CA GLY A 966 11.83 -11.38 14.30
C GLY A 966 12.53 -12.57 14.95
N TYR A 967 12.01 -13.10 16.05
CA TYR A 967 12.60 -14.24 16.77
C TYR A 967 12.67 -15.51 15.91
N TYR A 968 11.55 -15.90 15.29
CA TYR A 968 11.53 -17.10 14.45
C TYR A 968 12.33 -16.93 13.16
N SER A 969 12.38 -15.72 12.58
CA SER A 969 13.23 -15.44 11.42
C SER A 969 14.72 -15.64 11.75
N VAL A 970 15.17 -15.15 12.91
CA VAL A 970 16.55 -15.36 13.37
C VAL A 970 16.81 -16.84 13.68
N LEU A 971 15.86 -17.55 14.27
CA LEU A 971 15.98 -19.00 14.47
C LEU A 971 16.07 -19.76 13.14
N CYS A 972 15.20 -19.48 12.17
CA CYS A 972 15.28 -20.09 10.82
C CYS A 972 16.64 -19.84 10.19
N GLY A 973 17.11 -18.59 10.19
CA GLY A 973 18.43 -18.24 9.67
C GLY A 973 19.56 -19.01 10.37
N LEU A 974 19.48 -19.21 11.70
CA LEU A 974 20.45 -20.01 12.45
C LEU A 974 20.42 -21.51 12.08
N PHE A 975 19.23 -22.08 11.87
CA PHE A 975 19.07 -23.48 11.45
C PHE A 975 19.62 -23.71 10.03
N GLU A 976 19.34 -22.77 9.10
CA GLU A 976 19.84 -22.83 7.72
C GLU A 976 21.35 -22.57 7.61
N GLU A 977 21.88 -21.58 8.36
CA GLU A 977 23.24 -21.08 8.17
C GLU A 977 24.31 -21.80 9.04
N ALA A 978 23.95 -22.31 10.24
CA ALA A 978 24.93 -22.84 11.19
C ALA A 978 24.48 -24.09 11.99
N PRO A 979 24.03 -25.18 11.33
CA PRO A 979 23.50 -26.37 12.01
C PRO A 979 24.53 -27.09 12.90
N ARG A 980 25.83 -27.03 12.57
CA ARG A 980 26.90 -27.66 13.35
C ARG A 980 27.17 -26.95 14.68
N SER A 981 26.98 -25.64 14.73
CA SER A 981 27.14 -24.83 15.94
C SER A 981 25.96 -25.00 16.90
N LEU A 982 24.76 -25.28 16.40
CA LEU A 982 23.60 -25.63 17.23
C LEU A 982 23.83 -26.94 18.01
N LEU A 983 24.58 -27.89 17.44
CA LEU A 983 24.93 -29.16 18.09
C LEU A 983 25.97 -29.00 19.21
N SER A 984 26.71 -27.89 19.25
CA SER A 984 27.70 -27.61 20.30
C SER A 984 27.13 -26.80 21.47
N LEU A 985 25.81 -26.53 21.47
CA LEU A 985 25.14 -25.83 22.55
C LEU A 985 25.15 -26.61 23.88
N GLN A 986 25.26 -25.87 24.98
CA GLN A 986 25.09 -26.44 26.31
C GLN A 986 23.63 -26.92 26.51
N ALA A 987 23.48 -28.05 27.21
CA ALA A 987 22.19 -28.70 27.47
C ALA A 987 21.06 -27.76 27.97
N PRO A 988 21.26 -26.82 28.92
CA PRO A 988 20.18 -25.94 29.39
C PRO A 988 19.65 -25.02 28.28
N THR A 989 20.53 -24.47 27.46
CA THR A 989 20.19 -23.59 26.35
C THR A 989 19.44 -24.33 25.24
N TYR A 990 19.90 -25.54 24.91
CA TYR A 990 19.25 -26.40 23.94
C TYR A 990 17.81 -26.76 24.38
N SER A 991 17.61 -26.99 25.69
CA SER A 991 16.29 -27.28 26.25
C SER A 991 15.31 -26.11 26.14
N MET A 992 15.77 -24.87 26.34
CA MET A 992 14.95 -23.67 26.20
C MET A 992 14.54 -23.42 24.75
N LEU A 993 15.45 -23.67 23.79
CA LEU A 993 15.16 -23.52 22.36
C LEU A 993 14.09 -24.54 21.92
N LEU A 994 14.23 -25.80 22.35
CA LEU A 994 13.19 -26.82 22.13
C LEU A 994 11.87 -26.47 22.81
N ALA A 995 11.89 -25.88 24.01
CA ALA A 995 10.68 -25.43 24.69
C ALA A 995 9.97 -24.32 23.91
N SER A 996 10.71 -23.40 23.29
CA SER A 996 10.13 -22.33 22.45
C SER A 996 9.47 -22.88 21.18
N LEU A 997 10.11 -23.83 20.48
CA LEU A 997 9.54 -24.50 19.31
C LEU A 997 8.31 -25.33 19.69
N LYS A 998 8.36 -26.02 20.83
CA LYS A 998 7.22 -26.77 21.36
C LYS A 998 6.04 -25.86 21.70
N TYR A 999 6.30 -24.68 22.27
CA TYR A 999 5.26 -23.67 22.50
C TYR A 999 4.66 -23.20 21.17
N ALA A 1000 5.49 -22.97 20.14
CA ALA A 1000 5.03 -22.58 18.82
C ALA A 1000 4.01 -23.57 18.24
N LEU A 1001 4.36 -24.85 18.26
CA LEU A 1001 3.55 -25.95 17.71
C LEU A 1001 2.23 -26.17 18.45
N LEU A 1002 2.19 -25.84 19.75
CA LEU A 1002 1.02 -26.01 20.60
C LEU A 1002 0.17 -24.75 20.70
N SER A 1003 0.56 -23.66 20.04
CA SER A 1003 -0.16 -22.40 20.04
C SER A 1003 -1.48 -22.52 19.29
N THR A 1004 -2.53 -21.88 19.81
CA THR A 1004 -3.82 -21.72 19.11
C THR A 1004 -3.79 -20.62 18.05
N ASP A 1005 -2.74 -19.79 18.04
CA ASP A 1005 -2.51 -18.75 17.05
C ASP A 1005 -1.88 -19.36 15.78
N THR A 1006 -2.57 -19.21 14.65
CA THR A 1006 -2.18 -19.78 13.36
C THR A 1006 -0.83 -19.26 12.86
N ASP A 1007 -0.49 -18.02 13.16
CA ASP A 1007 0.76 -17.42 12.68
C ASP A 1007 1.96 -17.91 13.49
N VAL A 1008 1.80 -18.04 14.82
CA VAL A 1008 2.83 -18.62 15.71
C VAL A 1008 3.10 -20.08 15.33
N ALA A 1009 2.04 -20.86 15.11
CA ALA A 1009 2.16 -22.26 14.71
C ALA A 1009 2.80 -22.40 13.32
N ARG A 1010 2.41 -21.55 12.36
CA ARG A 1010 3.01 -21.51 11.03
C ARG A 1010 4.50 -21.22 11.08
N ARG A 1011 4.93 -20.17 11.78
CA ARG A 1011 6.35 -19.80 11.90
C ARG A 1011 7.16 -20.90 12.59
N GLY A 1012 6.64 -21.47 13.69
CA GLY A 1012 7.30 -22.58 14.37
C GLY A 1012 7.48 -23.81 13.47
N LEU A 1013 6.52 -24.10 12.59
CA LEU A 1013 6.62 -25.16 11.59
C LEU A 1013 7.62 -24.82 10.48
N GLU A 1014 7.63 -23.57 9.98
CA GLU A 1014 8.63 -23.10 9.01
C GLU A 1014 10.07 -23.28 9.56
N THR A 1015 10.31 -22.89 10.82
CA THR A 1015 11.60 -23.07 11.51
C THR A 1015 12.00 -24.52 11.75
N LEU A 1016 11.05 -25.44 11.86
CA LEU A 1016 11.34 -26.88 12.00
C LEU A 1016 11.62 -27.56 10.66
N CYS A 1017 11.08 -27.00 9.57
CA CYS A 1017 11.29 -27.50 8.22
C CYS A 1017 12.63 -27.05 7.61
N SER A 1018 13.11 -25.86 7.99
CA SER A 1018 14.47 -25.39 7.72
C SER A 1018 15.49 -26.18 8.52
#